data_AF-A0AA50CRD3-F1
#
_entry.id   AF-A0AA50CRD3-F1
#
_cell.length_a   1.000
_cell.length_b   1.000
_cell.length_c   1.000
_cell.angle_alpha   90.00
_cell.angle_beta   90.00
_cell.angle_gamma   90.00
#
_symmetry.space_group_name_H-M   'P 1'
#
loop_
_entity.id
_entity.type
_entity.pdbx_description
1 polymer ?
#
loop_
_entity_poly.entity_id
_entity_poly.type
_entity_poly.pdbx_seq_one_letter_code
_entity_poly.pdbx_strand_id
1 'polypeptide(L)'
;MSRAFTVIENEWITLADGTRLAARIWMPDGAVDDPVPAVFEFLPYRKGDGTSPRDESTYPVFAAAGIAGVRVDIRGSGESDGVIDGEYTPLELANACELIAWIAAQPWSNGSVGMMGISWGGFNCLQVAALKPPALKAVISIASTVDRYNDDIHYKNGTHLSAQLSWAATMLAYQSRSPDPAIVGDRWRDMWLERLQKEDFFMEEWLQHQRRDAFWRHGSICEDFDGFPLPALVIAGWADGYRNTPLKAVEGLGDKAKALIGPWVHKYPHFAWPKPRMDFHAEAIAWWNRWLRGEENGIEKTPQVRAYIQDAPKPALRREFDPGFWAAKDSWETPEMATFYVEQYGTLAPGMPITGASGHDRYLKSPLDTGIMAGEWFTLKPDAEMALDQRLDDAGSLVIETAPLAEAQDFLGQPVLELDISTEAEIGNLCARLVDIHPDGTATRVTFGVLNLAHRDGNAEPKAMPKGEKTRIRLVLDAMGYRFRPGHRIRLSLSTAYWPMVLPPPVDAGVTIDLASLGLALPKLGEFRVIDLPEPENTDPLPKYTELAPGETARGVERDLTNGLTEYTIYEDTGLHEHPGTGLATRQVRDELWSIAENDPLSMTGTSVWTCDMQRPGWSVRTISTSSIACTNTDWLIAANVRAFEGDTQIFEKTFEKKIPRDFM
;
A
#
# COMPACT_ATOMS: atom_id res chain seq x y z
N MET A 1 33.77 -7.49 -8.94
CA MET A 1 34.71 -7.41 -7.79
C MET A 1 34.03 -6.59 -6.72
N SER A 2 34.04 -7.04 -5.46
CA SER A 2 33.45 -6.27 -4.35
C SER A 2 34.38 -5.10 -4.00
N ARG A 3 33.83 -3.88 -3.96
CA ARG A 3 34.51 -2.65 -3.57
C ARG A 3 34.32 -2.43 -2.07
N ALA A 4 35.36 -2.00 -1.36
CA ALA A 4 35.19 -1.52 0.00
C ALA A 4 34.38 -0.21 0.00
N PHE A 5 33.72 0.11 1.11
CA PHE A 5 32.90 1.31 1.22
C PHE A 5 32.95 1.87 2.64
N THR A 6 32.65 3.17 2.74
CA THR A 6 32.53 3.91 3.98
C THR A 6 31.09 4.38 4.16
N VAL A 7 30.58 4.35 5.39
CA VAL A 7 29.26 4.90 5.73
C VAL A 7 29.44 6.29 6.34
N ILE A 8 28.80 7.28 5.75
CA ILE A 8 28.66 8.63 6.29
C ILE A 8 27.30 8.67 6.99
N GLU A 9 27.33 8.61 8.32
CA GLU A 9 26.11 8.52 9.15
C GLU A 9 25.20 9.74 8.98
N ASN A 10 25.79 10.92 8.79
CA ASN A 10 25.03 12.13 8.52
C ASN A 10 25.81 13.13 7.67
N GLU A 11 25.25 13.47 6.50
CA GLU A 11 25.65 14.56 5.63
C GLU A 11 24.52 15.59 5.56
N TRP A 12 24.85 16.87 5.71
CA TRP A 12 23.87 17.96 5.61
C TRP A 12 23.82 18.50 4.19
N ILE A 13 22.67 18.38 3.54
CA ILE A 13 22.44 18.93 2.21
C ILE A 13 21.59 20.19 2.34
N THR A 14 22.18 21.34 2.03
CA THR A 14 21.48 22.64 2.07
C THR A 14 20.78 22.90 0.73
N LEU A 15 19.46 23.06 0.77
CA LEU A 15 18.63 23.43 -0.37
C LEU A 15 18.74 24.92 -0.70
N ALA A 16 18.17 25.34 -1.83
CA ALA A 16 18.22 26.73 -2.28
C ALA A 16 17.56 27.72 -1.29
N ASP A 17 16.56 27.28 -0.54
CA ASP A 17 15.87 28.08 0.49
C ASP A 17 16.61 28.15 1.83
N GLY A 18 17.78 27.50 1.95
CA GLY A 18 18.59 27.43 3.16
C GLY A 18 18.21 26.30 4.13
N THR A 19 17.16 25.54 3.85
CA THR A 19 16.77 24.35 4.63
C THR A 19 17.83 23.28 4.46
N ARG A 20 18.24 22.64 5.56
CA ARG A 20 19.18 21.51 5.51
C ARG A 20 18.43 20.21 5.68
N LEU A 21 18.68 19.27 4.77
CA LEU A 21 18.17 17.91 4.85
C LEU A 21 19.29 16.98 5.29
N ALA A 22 18.95 16.01 6.14
CA ALA A 22 19.87 15.03 6.69
C ALA A 22 19.92 13.79 5.78
N ALA A 23 21.12 13.44 5.32
CA ALA A 23 21.35 12.27 4.48
C ALA A 23 22.28 11.27 5.17
N ARG A 24 22.03 9.98 4.99
CA ARG A 24 22.97 8.89 5.27
C ARG A 24 23.48 8.36 3.95
N ILE A 25 24.79 8.19 3.82
CA ILE A 25 25.44 7.86 2.55
C ILE A 25 26.32 6.63 2.70
N TRP A 26 26.09 5.61 1.89
CA TRP A 26 26.98 4.45 1.73
C TRP A 26 27.85 4.72 0.51
N MET A 27 29.11 5.10 0.74
CA MET A 27 30.02 5.62 -0.27
C MET A 27 31.08 4.57 -0.66
N PRO A 28 31.14 4.13 -1.93
CA PRO A 28 32.23 3.29 -2.41
C PRO A 28 33.59 3.98 -2.24
N ASP A 29 34.59 3.27 -1.73
CA ASP A 29 35.92 3.86 -1.45
C ASP A 29 36.64 4.24 -2.75
N GLY A 30 37.29 5.40 -2.78
CA GLY A 30 37.99 5.92 -3.97
C GLY A 30 37.08 6.58 -5.03
N ALA A 31 35.81 6.86 -4.69
CA ALA A 31 34.86 7.44 -5.63
C ALA A 31 35.24 8.84 -6.16
N VAL A 32 36.16 9.56 -5.51
CA VAL A 32 36.66 10.85 -6.02
C VAL A 32 37.57 10.65 -7.25
N ASP A 33 38.38 9.59 -7.25
CA ASP A 33 39.28 9.28 -8.38
C ASP A 33 38.57 8.50 -9.49
N ASP A 34 37.57 7.70 -9.13
CA ASP A 34 36.72 6.92 -10.02
C ASP A 34 35.23 7.16 -9.67
N PRO A 35 34.62 8.25 -10.18
CA PRO A 35 33.25 8.63 -9.86
C PRO A 35 32.20 7.56 -10.18
N VAL A 36 31.24 7.44 -9.26
CA VAL A 36 30.24 6.36 -9.25
C VAL A 36 28.82 6.90 -9.46
N PRO A 37 27.89 6.10 -10.00
CA PRO A 37 26.48 6.44 -9.98
C PRO A 37 25.94 6.43 -8.55
N ALA A 38 24.82 7.12 -8.35
CA ALA A 38 24.12 7.18 -7.06
C ALA A 38 22.68 6.68 -7.18
N VAL A 39 22.19 6.02 -6.12
CA VAL A 39 20.79 5.64 -5.95
C VAL A 39 20.24 6.32 -4.71
N PHE A 40 19.12 7.02 -4.90
CA PHE A 40 18.50 7.92 -3.95
C PHE A 40 17.14 7.39 -3.45
N GLU A 41 16.87 7.49 -2.14
CA GLU A 41 15.54 7.27 -1.56
C GLU A 41 15.21 8.40 -0.56
N PHE A 42 13.97 8.91 -0.63
CA PHE A 42 13.52 10.12 0.05
C PHE A 42 12.12 9.91 0.63
N LEU A 43 11.96 9.96 1.95
CA LEU A 43 10.68 9.64 2.62
C LEU A 43 10.73 9.95 4.14
N PRO A 44 9.59 9.99 4.85
CA PRO A 44 9.49 10.52 6.22
C PRO A 44 9.74 9.51 7.35
N TYR A 45 10.34 8.36 7.09
CA TYR A 45 10.40 7.24 8.05
C TYR A 45 11.73 7.09 8.81
N ARG A 46 12.56 8.14 8.85
CA ARG A 46 13.81 8.26 9.62
C ARG A 46 14.90 7.26 9.20
N LYS A 47 16.04 7.80 8.74
CA LYS A 47 17.23 7.02 8.32
C LYS A 47 17.99 6.37 9.48
N GLY A 48 17.86 6.92 10.69
CA GLY A 48 18.60 6.49 11.88
C GLY A 48 17.91 5.43 12.74
N ASP A 49 16.61 5.18 12.51
CA ASP A 49 15.82 4.20 13.27
C ASP A 49 14.81 3.46 12.39
N GLY A 50 13.64 4.02 12.11
CA GLY A 50 12.46 3.32 11.57
C GLY A 50 12.76 2.51 10.30
N THR A 51 13.48 3.11 9.35
CA THR A 51 13.87 2.42 8.10
C THR A 51 15.28 1.82 8.13
N SER A 52 16.07 2.07 9.18
CA SER A 52 17.48 1.66 9.22
C SER A 52 17.68 0.15 8.95
N PRO A 53 16.92 -0.81 9.55
CA PRO A 53 17.14 -2.23 9.28
C PRO A 53 17.03 -2.63 7.81
N ARG A 54 16.08 -2.04 7.07
CA ARG A 54 15.90 -2.36 5.64
C ARG A 54 17.01 -1.71 4.80
N ASP A 55 17.43 -0.50 5.19
CA ASP A 55 18.45 0.27 4.50
C ASP A 55 19.81 -0.44 4.62
N GLU A 56 20.13 -0.95 5.81
CA GLU A 56 21.31 -1.80 6.10
C GLU A 56 21.30 -3.13 5.33
N SER A 57 20.11 -3.65 5.01
CA SER A 57 20.02 -4.87 4.19
C SER A 57 20.31 -4.61 2.71
N THR A 58 20.26 -3.34 2.25
CA THR A 58 20.22 -2.98 0.82
C THR A 58 21.44 -2.17 0.38
N TYR A 59 21.65 -0.99 0.99
CA TYR A 59 22.67 -0.03 0.51
C TYR A 59 24.12 -0.50 0.66
N PRO A 60 24.50 -1.28 1.69
CA PRO A 60 25.82 -1.92 1.73
C PRO A 60 26.12 -2.79 0.51
N VAL A 61 25.12 -3.52 0.00
CA VAL A 61 25.25 -4.38 -1.18
C VAL A 61 25.47 -3.54 -2.44
N PHE A 62 24.77 -2.41 -2.56
CA PHE A 62 24.95 -1.46 -3.66
C PHE A 62 26.31 -0.77 -3.62
N ALA A 63 26.74 -0.31 -2.43
CA ALA A 63 28.05 0.32 -2.25
C ALA A 63 29.19 -0.65 -2.58
N ALA A 64 29.06 -1.92 -2.18
CA ALA A 64 29.99 -2.99 -2.55
C ALA A 64 30.00 -3.28 -4.06
N ALA A 65 28.92 -3.00 -4.77
CA ALA A 65 28.83 -3.04 -6.24
C ALA A 65 29.31 -1.73 -6.91
N GLY A 66 29.82 -0.77 -6.13
CA GLY A 66 30.33 0.50 -6.62
C GLY A 66 29.24 1.54 -6.90
N ILE A 67 28.04 1.41 -6.33
CA ILE A 67 26.93 2.36 -6.48
C ILE A 67 26.74 3.09 -5.15
N ALA A 68 26.81 4.42 -5.13
CA ALA A 68 26.59 5.18 -3.91
C ALA A 68 25.12 5.13 -3.49
N GLY A 69 24.84 4.76 -2.24
CA GLY A 69 23.50 4.81 -1.66
C GLY A 69 23.28 6.13 -0.93
N VAL A 70 22.21 6.86 -1.22
CA VAL A 70 21.88 8.15 -0.58
C VAL A 70 20.46 8.08 -0.02
N ARG A 71 20.35 7.97 1.32
CA ARG A 71 19.07 7.91 2.03
C ARG A 71 18.82 9.23 2.76
N VAL A 72 17.75 9.92 2.41
CA VAL A 72 17.47 11.28 2.91
C VAL A 72 16.15 11.30 3.67
N ASP A 73 16.17 11.89 4.87
CA ASP A 73 14.94 12.21 5.59
C ASP A 73 14.32 13.47 4.97
N ILE A 74 13.04 13.41 4.62
CA ILE A 74 12.36 14.59 4.07
C ILE A 74 12.33 15.73 5.08
N ARG A 75 12.08 16.94 4.58
CA ARG A 75 11.84 18.14 5.39
C ARG A 75 10.89 17.82 6.56
N GLY A 76 11.28 18.17 7.77
CA GLY A 76 10.49 17.92 8.98
C GLY A 76 10.46 16.49 9.51
N SER A 77 11.17 15.54 8.89
CA SER A 77 11.37 14.19 9.43
C SER A 77 12.82 13.97 9.86
N GLY A 78 13.02 13.00 10.76
CA GLY A 78 14.35 12.64 11.25
C GLY A 78 15.11 13.85 11.77
N GLU A 79 16.31 14.02 11.25
CA GLU A 79 17.20 15.12 11.60
C GLU A 79 17.06 16.35 10.68
N SER A 80 16.26 16.27 9.60
CA SER A 80 16.09 17.36 8.63
C SER A 80 15.39 18.60 9.23
N ASP A 81 15.79 19.79 8.79
CA ASP A 81 15.14 21.04 9.19
C ASP A 81 13.66 21.09 8.70
N GLY A 82 12.85 21.95 9.30
CA GLY A 82 11.48 22.26 8.85
C GLY A 82 10.38 21.34 9.42
N VAL A 83 9.26 21.30 8.70
CA VAL A 83 8.04 20.54 9.02
C VAL A 83 7.53 19.84 7.76
N ILE A 84 6.84 18.72 7.92
CA ILE A 84 6.14 18.07 6.79
C ILE A 84 4.89 18.91 6.49
N ASP A 85 4.65 19.20 5.21
CA ASP A 85 3.58 20.11 4.76
C ASP A 85 2.41 19.39 4.06
N GLY A 86 2.38 18.05 4.16
CA GLY A 86 1.35 17.20 3.57
C GLY A 86 1.94 15.93 2.97
N GLU A 87 1.13 15.21 2.20
CA GLU A 87 1.53 13.99 1.51
C GLU A 87 1.84 14.26 0.03
N TYR A 88 3.09 13.99 -0.38
CA TYR A 88 3.61 14.17 -1.74
C TYR A 88 3.44 15.60 -2.29
N THR A 89 3.67 16.62 -1.46
CA THR A 89 3.43 18.01 -1.84
C THR A 89 4.34 18.47 -2.98
N PRO A 90 3.96 19.53 -3.74
CA PRO A 90 4.86 20.14 -4.72
C PRO A 90 6.22 20.55 -4.12
N LEU A 91 6.25 20.95 -2.83
CA LEU A 91 7.48 21.28 -2.13
C LEU A 91 8.36 20.04 -1.92
N GLU A 92 7.78 18.93 -1.44
CA GLU A 92 8.49 17.67 -1.29
C GLU A 92 9.14 17.24 -2.62
N LEU A 93 8.36 17.21 -3.70
CA LEU A 93 8.85 16.77 -5.01
C LEU A 93 9.91 17.73 -5.58
N ALA A 94 9.78 19.03 -5.34
CA ALA A 94 10.81 20.01 -5.71
C ALA A 94 12.11 19.81 -4.93
N ASN A 95 12.02 19.52 -3.62
CA ASN A 95 13.20 19.21 -2.79
C ASN A 95 13.92 17.96 -3.30
N ALA A 96 13.19 16.93 -3.75
CA ALA A 96 13.79 15.77 -4.40
C ALA A 96 14.54 16.11 -5.70
N CYS A 97 14.00 17.01 -6.55
CA CYS A 97 14.69 17.49 -7.74
C CYS A 97 15.99 18.25 -7.41
N GLU A 98 16.00 19.08 -6.37
CA GLU A 98 17.20 19.76 -5.88
C GLU A 98 18.25 18.77 -5.35
N LEU A 99 17.82 17.76 -4.60
CA LEU A 99 18.70 16.69 -4.12
C LEU A 99 19.34 15.91 -5.26
N ILE A 100 18.57 15.56 -6.30
CA ILE A 100 19.09 14.91 -7.52
C ILE A 100 20.17 15.77 -8.18
N ALA A 101 19.94 17.08 -8.30
CA ALA A 101 20.93 18.01 -8.85
C ALA A 101 22.18 18.11 -7.95
N TRP A 102 22.01 18.15 -6.63
CA TRP A 102 23.13 18.18 -5.68
C TRP A 102 23.98 16.91 -5.76
N ILE A 103 23.34 15.73 -5.77
CA ILE A 103 24.01 14.42 -5.88
C ILE A 103 24.81 14.36 -7.18
N ALA A 104 24.23 14.77 -8.30
CA ALA A 104 24.89 14.75 -9.60
C ALA A 104 26.10 15.69 -9.70
N ALA A 105 26.13 16.76 -8.90
CA ALA A 105 27.21 17.74 -8.89
C ALA A 105 28.39 17.37 -7.98
N GLN A 106 28.28 16.31 -7.16
CA GLN A 106 29.35 15.93 -6.25
C GLN A 106 30.57 15.36 -6.99
N PRO A 107 31.80 15.61 -6.51
CA PRO A 107 33.02 15.11 -7.17
C PRO A 107 33.11 13.58 -7.20
N TRP A 108 32.42 12.88 -6.29
CA TRP A 108 32.35 11.43 -6.26
C TRP A 108 31.28 10.84 -7.20
N SER A 109 30.43 11.68 -7.79
CA SER A 109 29.30 11.27 -8.61
C SER A 109 29.67 11.27 -10.09
N ASN A 110 29.23 10.26 -10.84
CA ASN A 110 29.36 10.23 -12.30
C ASN A 110 28.28 11.08 -13.01
N GLY A 111 27.46 11.81 -12.26
CA GLY A 111 26.37 12.65 -12.77
C GLY A 111 25.06 11.92 -13.09
N SER A 112 25.02 10.59 -12.96
CA SER A 112 23.81 9.77 -13.18
C SER A 112 23.21 9.32 -11.86
N VAL A 113 21.93 9.65 -11.65
CA VAL A 113 21.18 9.33 -10.44
C VAL A 113 20.03 8.39 -10.79
N GLY A 114 19.86 7.35 -9.97
CA GLY A 114 18.65 6.54 -9.92
C GLY A 114 17.86 6.88 -8.66
N MET A 115 16.54 6.67 -8.69
CA MET A 115 15.70 6.83 -7.50
C MET A 115 14.90 5.55 -7.26
N MET A 116 14.78 5.14 -6.01
CA MET A 116 13.98 3.99 -5.64
C MET A 116 13.28 4.18 -4.31
N GLY A 117 12.31 3.32 -4.06
CA GLY A 117 11.78 3.13 -2.72
C GLY A 117 10.58 2.20 -2.69
N ILE A 118 10.13 1.94 -1.47
CA ILE A 118 8.88 1.22 -1.19
C ILE A 118 7.85 2.18 -0.59
N SER A 119 6.56 1.97 -0.88
CA SER A 119 5.49 2.80 -0.34
C SER A 119 5.73 4.26 -0.73
N TRP A 120 5.74 5.22 0.20
CA TRP A 120 6.08 6.62 -0.06
C TRP A 120 7.29 6.86 -0.96
N GLY A 121 8.40 6.13 -0.76
CA GLY A 121 9.57 6.23 -1.63
C GLY A 121 9.34 5.68 -3.05
N GLY A 122 8.46 4.69 -3.17
CA GLY A 122 8.02 4.13 -4.45
C GLY A 122 7.05 5.05 -5.20
N PHE A 123 6.17 5.75 -4.48
CA PHE A 123 5.27 6.75 -5.04
C PHE A 123 6.07 7.95 -5.55
N ASN A 124 6.84 8.57 -4.67
CA ASN A 124 7.50 9.82 -5.02
C ASN A 124 8.62 9.61 -6.05
N CYS A 125 9.21 8.42 -6.20
CA CYS A 125 10.16 8.19 -7.29
C CYS A 125 9.48 8.26 -8.67
N LEU A 126 8.25 7.74 -8.81
CA LEU A 126 7.46 7.87 -10.04
C LEU A 126 7.06 9.32 -10.28
N GLN A 127 6.60 10.01 -9.23
CA GLN A 127 6.15 11.41 -9.32
C GLN A 127 7.31 12.35 -9.68
N VAL A 128 8.48 12.20 -9.04
CA VAL A 128 9.69 12.97 -9.33
C VAL A 128 10.19 12.67 -10.75
N ALA A 129 10.15 11.41 -11.20
CA ALA A 129 10.49 11.08 -12.58
C ALA A 129 9.61 11.81 -13.61
N ALA A 130 8.32 11.99 -13.32
CA ALA A 130 7.42 12.76 -14.16
C ALA A 130 7.78 14.26 -14.25
N LEU A 131 8.47 14.81 -13.24
CA LEU A 131 9.04 16.18 -13.26
C LEU A 131 10.31 16.32 -14.10
N LYS A 132 10.85 15.22 -14.61
CA LYS A 132 11.98 15.16 -15.57
C LYS A 132 13.29 15.82 -15.08
N PRO A 133 13.74 15.60 -13.83
CA PRO A 133 15.01 16.15 -13.37
C PRO A 133 16.18 15.62 -14.23
N PRO A 134 17.05 16.48 -14.80
CA PRO A 134 17.99 16.08 -15.86
C PRO A 134 18.95 14.94 -15.51
N ALA A 135 19.35 14.83 -14.24
CA ALA A 135 20.30 13.82 -13.79
C ALA A 135 19.65 12.48 -13.43
N LEU A 136 18.32 12.40 -13.31
CA LEU A 136 17.61 11.16 -13.02
C LEU A 136 17.48 10.33 -14.30
N LYS A 137 17.94 9.07 -14.26
CA LYS A 137 18.02 8.22 -15.47
C LYS A 137 17.15 6.98 -15.43
N ALA A 138 16.75 6.51 -14.25
CA ALA A 138 15.88 5.35 -14.08
C ALA A 138 15.27 5.31 -12.67
N VAL A 139 14.16 4.59 -12.52
CA VAL A 139 13.53 4.37 -11.21
C VAL A 139 13.20 2.90 -10.94
N ILE A 140 13.22 2.52 -9.66
CA ILE A 140 12.65 1.27 -9.16
C ILE A 140 11.56 1.63 -8.14
N SER A 141 10.30 1.38 -8.49
CA SER A 141 9.13 1.70 -7.67
C SER A 141 8.55 0.43 -7.07
N ILE A 142 8.43 0.35 -5.75
CA ILE A 142 7.97 -0.86 -5.05
C ILE A 142 6.72 -0.52 -4.23
N ALA A 143 5.69 -1.36 -4.35
CA ALA A 143 4.42 -1.24 -3.62
C ALA A 143 3.91 0.22 -3.58
N SER A 144 3.71 0.78 -4.76
CA SER A 144 3.33 2.17 -5.00
C SER A 144 2.04 2.27 -5.81
N THR A 145 1.55 3.48 -6.12
CA THR A 145 0.41 3.66 -7.04
C THR A 145 0.73 4.56 -8.23
N VAL A 146 -0.01 4.35 -9.32
CA VAL A 146 -0.13 5.31 -10.44
C VAL A 146 -1.37 6.20 -10.31
N ASP A 147 -2.31 5.84 -9.44
CA ASP A 147 -3.60 6.50 -9.21
C ASP A 147 -3.88 6.62 -7.70
N ARG A 148 -3.64 7.81 -7.14
CA ARG A 148 -3.78 8.08 -5.69
C ARG A 148 -5.21 8.01 -5.16
N TYR A 149 -6.24 8.08 -6.02
CA TYR A 149 -7.62 8.04 -5.54
C TYR A 149 -8.20 6.62 -5.50
N ASN A 150 -7.85 5.76 -6.47
CA ASN A 150 -8.47 4.42 -6.56
C ASN A 150 -7.61 3.28 -6.02
N ASP A 151 -6.30 3.51 -5.93
CA ASP A 151 -5.31 2.49 -5.56
C ASP A 151 -4.36 3.05 -4.49
N ASP A 152 -4.90 3.79 -3.53
CA ASP A 152 -4.17 4.23 -2.33
C ASP A 152 -5.03 4.06 -1.08
N ILE A 153 -4.45 4.30 0.09
CA ILE A 153 -5.02 4.02 1.42
C ILE A 153 -6.27 4.84 1.78
N HIS A 154 -6.65 5.80 0.92
CA HIS A 154 -7.71 6.77 1.17
C HIS A 154 -9.06 6.27 0.67
N TYR A 155 -9.17 6.13 -0.65
CA TYR A 155 -10.39 5.78 -1.35
C TYR A 155 -10.15 4.63 -2.32
N LYS A 156 -11.25 3.94 -2.67
CA LYS A 156 -11.27 2.95 -3.74
C LYS A 156 -12.62 2.99 -4.44
N ASN A 157 -12.65 3.46 -5.69
CA ASN A 157 -13.90 3.62 -6.46
C ASN A 157 -15.02 4.33 -5.65
N GLY A 158 -14.65 5.40 -4.94
CA GLY A 158 -15.56 6.21 -4.13
C GLY A 158 -15.92 5.64 -2.75
N THR A 159 -15.39 4.48 -2.35
CA THR A 159 -15.53 3.98 -0.98
C THR A 159 -14.40 4.49 -0.09
N HIS A 160 -14.70 4.81 1.17
CA HIS A 160 -13.73 5.23 2.19
C HIS A 160 -13.08 4.01 2.85
N LEU A 161 -11.74 3.94 2.82
CA LEU A 161 -10.97 2.87 3.44
C LEU A 161 -10.63 3.22 4.90
N SER A 162 -10.75 2.26 5.82
CA SER A 162 -10.30 2.44 7.21
C SER A 162 -8.79 2.70 7.32
N ALA A 163 -8.03 2.21 6.36
CA ALA A 163 -6.59 2.48 6.23
C ALA A 163 -6.26 3.97 6.24
N GLN A 164 -7.21 4.84 5.86
CA GLN A 164 -7.05 6.30 5.94
C GLN A 164 -6.85 6.81 7.37
N LEU A 165 -7.62 6.29 8.35
CA LEU A 165 -7.39 6.63 9.76
C LEU A 165 -6.06 6.04 10.25
N SER A 166 -5.81 4.75 9.98
CA SER A 166 -4.60 4.07 10.45
C SER A 166 -3.34 4.76 9.91
N TRP A 167 -3.36 5.24 8.66
CA TRP A 167 -2.26 5.99 8.07
C TRP A 167 -2.14 7.41 8.63
N ALA A 168 -3.26 8.13 8.80
CA ALA A 168 -3.23 9.46 9.42
C ALA A 168 -2.66 9.41 10.85
N ALA A 169 -3.04 8.40 11.64
CA ALA A 169 -2.53 8.17 12.98
C ALA A 169 -1.03 7.83 12.96
N THR A 170 -0.59 6.99 12.03
CA THR A 170 0.83 6.68 11.81
C THR A 170 1.63 7.94 11.50
N MET A 171 1.15 8.78 10.56
CA MET A 171 1.84 10.01 10.18
C MET A 171 1.84 11.05 11.30
N LEU A 172 0.77 11.18 12.07
CA LEU A 172 0.73 12.05 13.25
C LEU A 172 1.77 11.59 14.29
N ALA A 173 1.82 10.29 14.58
CA ALA A 173 2.82 9.71 15.47
C ALA A 173 4.24 9.93 14.96
N TYR A 174 4.47 9.76 13.66
CA TYR A 174 5.80 9.86 13.07
C TYR A 174 6.34 11.29 13.02
N GLN A 175 5.48 12.27 12.70
CA GLN A 175 5.78 13.70 12.69
C GLN A 175 6.10 14.25 14.08
N SER A 176 5.44 13.72 15.10
CA SER A 176 5.60 14.17 16.48
C SER A 176 6.97 13.82 17.10
N ARG A 177 7.78 12.97 16.46
CA ARG A 177 9.04 12.47 17.03
C ARG A 177 10.16 13.52 17.02
N SER A 178 10.98 13.47 18.06
CA SER A 178 12.13 14.36 18.24
C SER A 178 13.29 14.03 17.29
N PRO A 179 14.06 15.02 16.80
CA PRO A 179 15.39 14.77 16.22
C PRO A 179 16.37 14.17 17.26
N ASP A 180 17.37 13.41 16.82
CA ASP A 180 18.40 12.89 17.74
C ASP A 180 19.37 14.02 18.18
N PRO A 181 19.47 14.33 19.50
CA PRO A 181 20.42 15.32 20.01
C PRO A 181 21.88 15.00 19.69
N ALA A 182 22.24 13.72 19.47
CA ALA A 182 23.59 13.33 19.08
C ALA A 182 23.98 13.86 17.68
N ILE A 183 22.99 14.17 16.83
CA ILE A 183 23.21 14.66 15.46
C ILE A 183 22.98 16.17 15.37
N VAL A 184 21.91 16.70 15.97
CA VAL A 184 21.53 18.11 15.83
C VAL A 184 21.99 19.01 16.99
N GLY A 185 22.60 18.43 18.03
CA GLY A 185 23.07 19.15 19.20
C GLY A 185 21.94 19.86 19.95
N ASP A 186 22.25 20.96 20.63
CA ASP A 186 21.33 21.70 21.51
C ASP A 186 20.05 22.22 20.81
N ARG A 187 20.01 22.22 19.47
CA ARG A 187 18.84 22.60 18.68
C ARG A 187 17.70 21.59 18.69
N TRP A 188 17.96 20.34 19.11
CA TRP A 188 16.99 19.24 19.04
C TRP A 188 15.63 19.62 19.64
N ARG A 189 15.65 20.32 20.77
CA ARG A 189 14.46 20.67 21.53
C ARG A 189 13.62 21.74 20.85
N ASP A 190 14.27 22.77 20.31
CA ASP A 190 13.58 23.84 19.58
C ASP A 190 12.98 23.32 18.27
N MET A 191 13.71 22.47 17.55
CA MET A 191 13.22 21.80 16.34
C MET A 191 12.02 20.90 16.66
N TRP A 192 12.08 20.15 17.77
CA TRP A 192 10.99 19.28 18.18
C TRP A 192 9.72 20.06 18.54
N LEU A 193 9.85 21.12 19.34
CA LEU A 193 8.72 21.98 19.70
C LEU A 193 8.12 22.70 18.50
N GLU A 194 8.95 23.14 17.54
CA GLU A 194 8.45 23.70 16.27
C GLU A 194 7.57 22.70 15.52
N ARG A 195 8.04 21.45 15.37
CA ARG A 195 7.28 20.38 14.69
C ARG A 195 5.96 20.10 15.42
N LEU A 196 6.00 19.87 16.72
CA LEU A 196 4.80 19.63 17.53
C LEU A 196 3.77 20.77 17.42
N GLN A 197 4.23 22.03 17.35
CA GLN A 197 3.33 23.17 17.18
C GLN A 197 2.68 23.21 15.80
N LYS A 198 3.45 22.91 14.74
CA LYS A 198 3.07 23.10 13.35
C LYS A 198 2.56 21.84 12.65
N GLU A 199 2.71 20.66 13.24
CA GLU A 199 2.24 19.40 12.65
C GLU A 199 0.73 19.44 12.42
N ASP A 200 0.30 18.98 11.25
CA ASP A 200 -1.10 18.90 10.88
C ASP A 200 -1.62 17.47 11.00
N PHE A 201 -2.91 17.34 11.23
CA PHE A 201 -3.58 16.04 11.20
C PHE A 201 -4.11 15.77 9.79
N PHE A 202 -3.34 15.00 8.99
CA PHE A 202 -3.60 14.80 7.56
C PHE A 202 -5.00 14.29 7.21
N MET A 203 -5.66 13.57 8.12
CA MET A 203 -7.03 13.13 7.93
C MET A 203 -7.99 14.29 7.64
N GLU A 204 -7.76 15.47 8.22
CA GLU A 204 -8.56 16.66 7.96
C GLU A 204 -8.51 17.07 6.49
N GLU A 205 -7.32 17.12 5.89
CA GLU A 205 -7.14 17.48 4.48
C GLU A 205 -7.76 16.41 3.57
N TRP A 206 -7.43 15.14 3.81
CA TRP A 206 -7.89 14.07 2.94
C TRP A 206 -9.43 13.91 2.92
N LEU A 207 -10.10 14.17 4.05
CA LEU A 207 -11.56 14.16 4.12
C LEU A 207 -12.22 15.40 3.50
N GLN A 208 -11.48 16.46 3.21
CA GLN A 208 -11.98 17.57 2.39
C GLN A 208 -11.99 17.21 0.90
N HIS A 209 -11.25 16.17 0.50
CA HIS A 209 -11.11 15.72 -0.88
C HIS A 209 -11.82 14.37 -1.12
N GLN A 210 -13.13 14.26 -0.82
CA GLN A 210 -13.87 12.98 -0.96
C GLN A 210 -14.14 12.57 -2.42
N ARG A 211 -13.94 13.48 -3.37
CA ARG A 211 -14.03 13.25 -4.82
C ARG A 211 -12.65 13.21 -5.45
N ARG A 212 -12.53 12.63 -6.65
CA ARG A 212 -11.30 12.72 -7.46
C ARG A 212 -11.14 14.12 -8.06
N ASP A 213 -10.59 15.04 -7.28
CA ASP A 213 -10.31 16.42 -7.68
C ASP A 213 -8.82 16.67 -7.98
N ALA A 214 -8.40 17.94 -7.97
CA ALA A 214 -7.02 18.32 -8.25
C ALA A 214 -6.01 17.78 -7.22
N PHE A 215 -6.42 17.55 -5.97
CA PHE A 215 -5.53 17.03 -4.93
C PHE A 215 -5.05 15.61 -5.27
N TRP A 216 -5.95 14.74 -5.71
CA TRP A 216 -5.60 13.36 -6.08
C TRP A 216 -4.97 13.23 -7.45
N ARG A 217 -5.39 14.07 -8.41
CA ARG A 217 -4.74 14.12 -9.72
C ARG A 217 -3.27 14.54 -9.58
N HIS A 218 -2.99 15.45 -8.65
CA HIS A 218 -1.62 15.74 -8.24
C HIS A 218 -0.95 14.49 -7.66
N GLY A 219 0.17 14.09 -8.25
CA GLY A 219 0.92 12.90 -7.87
C GLY A 219 0.36 11.57 -8.43
N SER A 220 -0.71 11.59 -9.23
CA SER A 220 -1.14 10.43 -10.02
C SER A 220 -0.46 10.45 -11.38
N ILE A 221 0.52 9.58 -11.62
CA ILE A 221 1.24 9.56 -12.90
C ILE A 221 0.38 9.06 -14.07
N CYS A 222 -0.76 8.42 -13.79
CA CYS A 222 -1.71 7.99 -14.82
C CYS A 222 -2.39 9.14 -15.58
N GLU A 223 -2.24 10.38 -15.10
CA GLU A 223 -2.74 11.58 -15.78
C GLU A 223 -1.96 11.88 -17.08
N ASP A 224 -0.68 11.49 -17.16
CA ASP A 224 0.16 11.67 -18.36
C ASP A 224 1.29 10.64 -18.43
N PHE A 225 0.95 9.41 -18.86
CA PHE A 225 1.94 8.36 -19.09
C PHE A 225 2.88 8.66 -20.26
N ASP A 226 2.38 9.30 -21.32
CA ASP A 226 3.17 9.63 -22.52
C ASP A 226 4.34 10.56 -22.17
N GLY A 227 4.08 11.53 -21.28
CA GLY A 227 5.05 12.48 -20.76
C GLY A 227 6.13 11.89 -19.87
N PHE A 228 5.96 10.67 -19.32
CA PHE A 228 6.94 10.02 -18.45
C PHE A 228 8.22 9.66 -19.23
N PRO A 229 9.42 10.16 -18.85
CA PRO A 229 10.58 10.09 -19.73
C PRO A 229 11.55 8.93 -19.45
N LEU A 230 11.39 8.22 -18.34
CA LEU A 230 12.42 7.31 -17.82
C LEU A 230 12.02 5.83 -17.92
N PRO A 231 12.99 4.90 -17.94
CA PRO A 231 12.74 3.51 -17.65
C PRO A 231 12.34 3.32 -16.17
N ALA A 232 11.32 2.49 -15.93
CA ALA A 232 10.79 2.17 -14.61
C ALA A 232 10.66 0.66 -14.40
N LEU A 233 11.26 0.13 -13.35
CA LEU A 233 10.96 -1.20 -12.84
C LEU A 233 9.93 -1.05 -11.71
N VAL A 234 8.73 -1.61 -11.90
CA VAL A 234 7.60 -1.48 -10.99
C VAL A 234 7.30 -2.82 -10.35
N ILE A 235 7.36 -2.89 -9.03
CA ILE A 235 7.32 -4.12 -8.24
C ILE A 235 6.17 -4.03 -7.23
N ALA A 236 5.39 -5.10 -7.08
CA ALA A 236 4.43 -5.23 -5.98
C ALA A 236 4.28 -6.71 -5.58
N GLY A 237 3.37 -7.00 -4.66
CA GLY A 237 3.03 -8.37 -4.29
C GLY A 237 1.52 -8.61 -4.26
N TRP A 238 1.09 -9.87 -4.45
CA TRP A 238 -0.32 -10.24 -4.43
C TRP A 238 -0.97 -10.17 -3.04
N ALA A 239 -0.18 -10.16 -1.98
CA ALA A 239 -0.66 -9.93 -0.62
C ALA A 239 -0.54 -8.45 -0.19
N ASP A 240 -0.29 -7.55 -1.14
CA ASP A 240 -0.16 -6.11 -0.92
C ASP A 240 -1.38 -5.34 -1.45
N GLY A 241 -1.64 -4.14 -0.91
CA GLY A 241 -2.71 -3.25 -1.36
C GLY A 241 -2.45 -2.64 -2.75
N TYR A 242 -1.18 -2.49 -3.12
CA TYR A 242 -0.73 -1.83 -4.35
C TYR A 242 -0.51 -2.79 -5.53
N ARG A 243 -1.12 -3.98 -5.47
CA ARG A 243 -0.95 -5.06 -6.47
C ARG A 243 -1.33 -4.69 -7.90
N ASN A 244 -2.14 -3.65 -8.10
CA ASN A 244 -2.59 -3.18 -9.40
C ASN A 244 -1.48 -2.48 -10.20
N THR A 245 -0.56 -1.82 -9.50
CA THR A 245 0.35 -0.83 -10.06
C THR A 245 1.32 -1.38 -11.11
N PRO A 246 1.96 -2.56 -10.92
CA PRO A 246 2.87 -3.08 -11.94
C PRO A 246 2.19 -3.29 -13.30
N LEU A 247 0.97 -3.85 -13.32
CA LEU A 247 0.24 -4.07 -14.57
C LEU A 247 -0.25 -2.75 -15.19
N LYS A 248 -0.79 -1.84 -14.37
CA LYS A 248 -1.18 -0.50 -14.85
C LYS A 248 0.01 0.29 -15.41
N ALA A 249 1.19 0.13 -14.83
CA ALA A 249 2.40 0.79 -15.30
C ALA A 249 2.85 0.27 -16.68
N VAL A 250 2.82 -1.05 -16.94
CA VAL A 250 3.18 -1.57 -18.28
C VAL A 250 2.13 -1.25 -19.33
N GLU A 251 0.84 -1.19 -18.95
CA GLU A 251 -0.23 -0.73 -19.83
C GLU A 251 -0.10 0.74 -20.21
N GLY A 252 0.24 1.60 -19.24
CA GLY A 252 0.35 3.05 -19.45
C GLY A 252 1.68 3.47 -20.08
N LEU A 253 2.80 2.97 -19.57
CA LEU A 253 4.15 3.43 -19.95
C LEU A 253 4.76 2.62 -21.12
N GLY A 254 4.15 1.50 -21.50
CA GLY A 254 4.64 0.61 -22.56
C GLY A 254 6.07 0.13 -22.29
N ASP A 255 6.93 0.20 -23.30
CA ASP A 255 8.31 -0.30 -23.26
C ASP A 255 9.21 0.37 -22.20
N LYS A 256 8.77 1.50 -21.64
CA LYS A 256 9.49 2.18 -20.54
C LYS A 256 9.33 1.44 -19.21
N ALA A 257 8.29 0.62 -19.04
CA ALA A 257 8.03 -0.08 -17.79
C ALA A 257 8.32 -1.57 -17.87
N LYS A 258 8.83 -2.13 -16.78
CA LYS A 258 8.84 -3.57 -16.50
C LYS A 258 8.08 -3.85 -15.21
N ALA A 259 7.23 -4.86 -15.21
CA ALA A 259 6.45 -5.30 -14.06
C ALA A 259 7.07 -6.56 -13.42
N LEU A 260 7.16 -6.56 -12.10
CA LEU A 260 7.46 -7.74 -11.31
C LEU A 260 6.45 -7.89 -10.17
N ILE A 261 5.73 -9.00 -10.13
CA ILE A 261 4.77 -9.25 -9.03
C ILE A 261 5.03 -10.61 -8.39
N GLY A 262 5.37 -10.61 -7.10
CA GLY A 262 5.53 -11.83 -6.30
C GLY A 262 4.32 -12.12 -5.41
N PRO A 263 4.35 -13.19 -4.60
CA PRO A 263 3.30 -13.49 -3.63
C PRO A 263 3.25 -12.52 -2.43
N TRP A 264 4.15 -11.54 -2.39
CA TRP A 264 4.58 -10.82 -1.20
C TRP A 264 3.55 -9.89 -0.57
N VAL A 265 3.72 -9.68 0.74
CA VAL A 265 3.17 -8.56 1.53
C VAL A 265 4.00 -7.28 1.28
N HIS A 266 3.70 -6.18 1.97
CA HIS A 266 4.31 -4.85 1.81
C HIS A 266 5.79 -4.77 2.25
N LYS A 267 6.68 -5.47 1.54
CA LYS A 267 8.11 -5.63 1.82
C LYS A 267 8.93 -5.68 0.54
N TYR A 268 10.24 -5.41 0.66
CA TYR A 268 11.16 -5.62 -0.47
C TYR A 268 11.31 -7.12 -0.77
N PRO A 269 11.47 -7.52 -2.06
CA PRO A 269 11.41 -8.93 -2.46
C PRO A 269 12.44 -9.85 -1.79
N HIS A 270 13.62 -9.35 -1.40
CA HIS A 270 14.70 -10.16 -0.82
C HIS A 270 14.50 -10.52 0.66
N PHE A 271 13.57 -9.88 1.35
CA PHE A 271 13.17 -10.27 2.72
C PHE A 271 11.65 -10.42 2.89
N ALA A 272 10.91 -10.38 1.80
CA ALA A 272 9.46 -10.49 1.80
C ALA A 272 8.97 -11.90 2.16
N TRP A 273 7.69 -11.94 2.52
CA TRP A 273 6.88 -13.13 2.74
C TRP A 273 5.52 -12.92 2.08
N PRO A 274 4.76 -13.97 1.76
CA PRO A 274 5.17 -15.38 1.71
C PRO A 274 6.31 -15.61 0.70
N LYS A 275 7.02 -16.73 0.85
CA LYS A 275 7.98 -17.20 -0.16
C LYS A 275 7.25 -17.77 -1.40
N PRO A 276 7.92 -17.94 -2.56
CA PRO A 276 9.34 -17.66 -2.82
C PRO A 276 9.67 -16.18 -2.80
N ARG A 277 10.88 -15.87 -2.33
CA ARG A 277 11.47 -14.52 -2.46
C ARG A 277 12.05 -14.33 -3.86
N MET A 278 12.62 -13.16 -4.10
CA MET A 278 13.42 -12.88 -5.30
C MET A 278 14.68 -12.12 -4.89
N ASP A 279 15.81 -12.42 -5.52
CA ASP A 279 17.08 -11.71 -5.36
C ASP A 279 16.99 -10.27 -5.93
N PHE A 280 16.38 -9.40 -5.14
CA PHE A 280 16.21 -7.99 -5.46
C PHE A 280 17.55 -7.28 -5.70
N HIS A 281 18.60 -7.68 -4.98
CA HIS A 281 19.89 -7.02 -5.08
C HIS A 281 20.50 -7.21 -6.47
N ALA A 282 20.54 -8.44 -6.98
CA ALA A 282 21.07 -8.72 -8.31
C ALA A 282 20.27 -8.01 -9.41
N GLU A 283 18.94 -8.03 -9.32
CA GLU A 283 18.05 -7.35 -10.26
C GLU A 283 18.29 -5.83 -10.26
N ALA A 284 18.32 -5.21 -9.07
CA ALA A 284 18.52 -3.77 -8.92
C ALA A 284 19.92 -3.34 -9.40
N ILE A 285 20.98 -4.08 -9.05
CA ILE A 285 22.35 -3.77 -9.51
C ILE A 285 22.43 -3.84 -11.04
N ALA A 286 21.85 -4.87 -11.67
CA ALA A 286 21.81 -4.96 -13.12
C ALA A 286 21.04 -3.79 -13.75
N TRP A 287 19.91 -3.41 -13.16
CA TRP A 287 19.14 -2.24 -13.58
C TRP A 287 19.95 -0.94 -13.50
N TRP A 288 20.62 -0.70 -12.36
CA TRP A 288 21.43 0.50 -12.15
C TRP A 288 22.65 0.56 -13.06
N ASN A 289 23.36 -0.54 -13.23
CA ASN A 289 24.50 -0.58 -14.13
C ASN A 289 24.10 -0.29 -15.58
N ARG A 290 22.93 -0.77 -16.01
CA ARG A 290 22.43 -0.46 -17.35
C ARG A 290 22.16 1.03 -17.52
N TRP A 291 21.35 1.61 -16.65
CA TRP A 291 20.82 2.96 -16.88
C TRP A 291 21.69 4.09 -16.32
N LEU A 292 22.53 3.81 -15.32
CA LEU A 292 23.40 4.81 -14.68
C LEU A 292 24.87 4.71 -15.13
N ARG A 293 25.27 3.59 -15.79
CA ARG A 293 26.61 3.43 -16.38
C ARG A 293 26.59 3.12 -17.89
N GLY A 294 25.43 2.78 -18.46
CA GLY A 294 25.32 2.40 -19.86
C GLY A 294 25.78 0.96 -20.17
N GLU A 295 25.96 0.09 -19.16
CA GLU A 295 26.45 -1.27 -19.38
C GLU A 295 25.48 -2.12 -20.20
N GLU A 296 25.98 -2.85 -21.20
CA GLU A 296 25.20 -3.81 -22.00
C GLU A 296 25.09 -5.16 -21.29
N ASN A 297 24.37 -5.21 -20.17
CA ASN A 297 24.24 -6.41 -19.32
C ASN A 297 22.98 -7.26 -19.60
N GLY A 298 22.16 -6.86 -20.59
CA GLY A 298 20.97 -7.61 -21.01
C GLY A 298 19.71 -7.37 -20.17
N ILE A 299 19.73 -6.53 -19.12
CA ILE A 299 18.54 -6.28 -18.29
C ILE A 299 17.34 -5.75 -19.08
N GLU A 300 17.58 -5.02 -20.17
CA GLU A 300 16.55 -4.52 -21.08
C GLU A 300 15.77 -5.64 -21.77
N LYS A 301 16.44 -6.77 -22.01
CA LYS A 301 15.89 -7.95 -22.70
C LYS A 301 15.14 -8.87 -21.75
N THR A 302 15.10 -8.59 -20.45
CA THR A 302 14.24 -9.33 -19.54
C THR A 302 12.77 -9.14 -19.92
N PRO A 303 11.90 -10.14 -19.71
CA PRO A 303 10.48 -10.04 -20.04
C PRO A 303 9.85 -8.79 -19.43
N GLN A 304 8.95 -8.12 -20.15
CA GLN A 304 8.26 -6.93 -19.66
C GLN A 304 7.42 -7.23 -18.41
N VAL A 305 6.81 -8.41 -18.32
CA VAL A 305 6.06 -8.85 -17.14
C VAL A 305 6.60 -10.17 -16.61
N ARG A 306 6.92 -10.19 -15.32
CA ARG A 306 7.26 -11.39 -14.55
C ARG A 306 6.33 -11.46 -13.34
N ALA A 307 5.46 -12.46 -13.28
CA ALA A 307 4.43 -12.57 -12.26
C ALA A 307 4.41 -13.98 -11.66
N TYR A 308 4.35 -14.08 -10.33
CA TYR A 308 4.16 -15.33 -9.65
C TYR A 308 2.69 -15.74 -9.68
N ILE A 309 2.34 -16.85 -10.32
CA ILE A 309 0.97 -17.35 -10.36
C ILE A 309 0.76 -18.25 -9.14
N GLN A 310 -0.02 -17.79 -8.17
CA GLN A 310 -0.34 -18.55 -6.96
C GLN A 310 -1.20 -19.77 -7.33
N ASP A 311 -0.82 -20.95 -6.85
CA ASP A 311 -1.47 -22.22 -7.17
C ASP A 311 -2.28 -22.74 -5.98
N ALA A 312 -3.50 -22.21 -5.87
CA ALA A 312 -4.47 -22.54 -4.83
C ALA A 312 -3.88 -22.58 -3.39
N PRO A 313 -3.22 -21.50 -2.92
CA PRO A 313 -2.81 -21.39 -1.53
C PRO A 313 -4.04 -21.45 -0.61
N LYS A 314 -3.89 -22.08 0.56
CA LYS A 314 -4.91 -22.06 1.62
C LYS A 314 -4.79 -20.79 2.47
N PRO A 315 -5.89 -20.28 3.04
CA PRO A 315 -5.82 -19.19 3.99
C PRO A 315 -5.18 -19.70 5.29
N ALA A 316 -4.31 -18.90 5.87
CA ALA A 316 -3.66 -19.21 7.13
C ALA A 316 -3.26 -17.90 7.82
N LEU A 317 -3.18 -17.93 9.16
CA LEU A 317 -2.69 -16.79 9.94
C LEU A 317 -1.29 -16.37 9.54
N ARG A 318 -0.45 -17.31 9.12
CA ARG A 318 0.91 -17.03 8.64
C ARG A 318 1.21 -17.91 7.45
N ARG A 319 1.47 -17.27 6.31
CA ARG A 319 1.85 -17.95 5.07
C ARG A 319 3.35 -17.81 4.87
N GLU A 320 4.09 -18.85 5.27
CA GLU A 320 5.54 -18.91 5.06
C GLU A 320 5.91 -19.06 3.58
N PHE A 321 5.12 -19.82 2.84
CA PHE A 321 5.35 -20.11 1.43
C PHE A 321 4.01 -20.30 0.72
N ASP A 322 3.92 -19.76 -0.48
CA ASP A 322 2.78 -19.93 -1.37
C ASP A 322 3.13 -20.83 -2.54
N PRO A 323 2.39 -21.94 -2.77
CA PRO A 323 2.54 -22.72 -3.99
C PRO A 323 2.27 -21.86 -5.23
N GLY A 324 2.97 -22.14 -6.32
CA GLY A 324 2.85 -21.38 -7.55
C GLY A 324 4.03 -21.57 -8.50
N PHE A 325 4.10 -20.72 -9.52
CA PHE A 325 5.19 -20.70 -10.50
C PHE A 325 5.36 -19.29 -11.07
N TRP A 326 6.57 -18.93 -11.51
CA TRP A 326 6.80 -17.65 -12.19
C TRP A 326 6.45 -17.76 -13.67
N ALA A 327 5.58 -16.86 -14.13
CA ALA A 327 5.22 -16.68 -15.52
C ALA A 327 5.89 -15.41 -16.08
N ALA A 328 6.48 -15.53 -17.26
CA ALA A 328 7.06 -14.44 -18.02
C ALA A 328 6.27 -14.16 -19.30
N LYS A 329 6.06 -12.88 -19.59
CA LYS A 329 5.52 -12.37 -20.84
C LYS A 329 6.48 -11.33 -21.39
N ASP A 330 6.96 -11.52 -22.62
CA ASP A 330 7.96 -10.65 -23.23
C ASP A 330 7.39 -9.25 -23.52
N SER A 331 6.11 -9.18 -23.87
CA SER A 331 5.28 -7.98 -23.94
C SER A 331 3.96 -8.21 -23.19
N TRP A 332 3.44 -7.15 -22.55
CA TRP A 332 2.09 -7.13 -22.01
C TRP A 332 1.10 -6.78 -23.12
N GLU A 333 0.05 -7.57 -23.20
CA GLU A 333 -1.06 -7.38 -24.13
C GLU A 333 -2.35 -7.49 -23.34
N THR A 334 -3.39 -6.77 -23.77
CA THR A 334 -4.72 -6.90 -23.18
C THR A 334 -5.15 -8.37 -23.18
N PRO A 335 -5.41 -8.98 -22.02
CA PRO A 335 -5.69 -10.40 -21.94
C PRO A 335 -7.04 -10.75 -22.57
N GLU A 336 -7.13 -11.95 -23.13
CA GLU A 336 -8.43 -12.55 -23.45
C GLU A 336 -9.22 -12.81 -22.16
N MET A 337 -10.51 -12.51 -22.16
CA MET A 337 -11.35 -12.67 -20.98
C MET A 337 -12.14 -13.99 -21.05
N ALA A 338 -12.02 -14.83 -20.01
CA ALA A 338 -12.95 -15.92 -19.75
C ALA A 338 -14.22 -15.36 -19.11
N THR A 339 -15.36 -15.53 -19.77
CA THR A 339 -16.63 -14.96 -19.31
C THR A 339 -17.51 -16.00 -18.65
N PHE A 340 -18.25 -15.56 -17.65
CA PHE A 340 -19.19 -16.36 -16.88
C PHE A 340 -20.48 -15.56 -16.68
N TYR A 341 -21.61 -16.27 -16.67
CA TYR A 341 -22.94 -15.72 -16.40
C TYR A 341 -23.66 -16.58 -15.36
N VAL A 342 -24.75 -16.08 -14.80
CA VAL A 342 -25.57 -16.86 -13.86
C VAL A 342 -26.70 -17.56 -14.61
N GLU A 343 -26.73 -18.90 -14.55
CA GLU A 343 -27.84 -19.65 -15.15
C GLU A 343 -29.11 -19.58 -14.27
N GLN A 344 -30.22 -20.10 -14.81
CA GLN A 344 -31.55 -20.06 -14.17
C GLN A 344 -31.58 -20.59 -12.73
N TYR A 345 -30.70 -21.53 -12.38
CA TYR A 345 -30.63 -22.15 -11.04
C TYR A 345 -29.62 -21.49 -10.09
N GLY A 346 -28.99 -20.38 -10.50
CA GLY A 346 -28.04 -19.65 -9.66
C GLY A 346 -26.61 -20.19 -9.68
N THR A 347 -26.26 -21.04 -10.64
CA THR A 347 -24.87 -21.50 -10.87
C THR A 347 -24.14 -20.49 -11.74
N LEU A 348 -22.85 -20.25 -11.47
CA LEU A 348 -21.96 -19.51 -12.34
C LEU A 348 -21.47 -20.44 -13.47
N ALA A 349 -21.87 -20.17 -14.71
CA ALA A 349 -21.57 -21.01 -15.88
C ALA A 349 -20.70 -20.26 -16.90
N PRO A 350 -19.79 -20.93 -17.61
CA PRO A 350 -19.02 -20.30 -18.69
C PRO A 350 -19.93 -19.76 -19.80
N GLY A 351 -19.66 -18.56 -20.27
CA GLY A 351 -20.38 -17.90 -21.36
C GLY A 351 -20.77 -16.46 -21.04
N MET A 352 -21.49 -15.86 -21.99
CA MET A 352 -22.03 -14.52 -21.84
C MET A 352 -23.44 -14.55 -21.24
N PRO A 353 -23.85 -13.48 -20.53
CA PRO A 353 -25.24 -13.30 -20.13
C PRO A 353 -26.18 -13.44 -21.34
N ILE A 354 -27.31 -14.13 -21.13
CA ILE A 354 -28.28 -14.39 -22.20
C ILE A 354 -29.14 -13.14 -22.39
N THR A 355 -28.99 -12.48 -23.54
CA THR A 355 -29.80 -11.30 -23.89
C THR A 355 -31.30 -11.62 -23.83
N GLY A 356 -32.05 -10.85 -23.04
CA GLY A 356 -33.50 -11.02 -22.90
C GLY A 356 -33.92 -12.20 -22.02
N ALA A 357 -33.01 -12.81 -21.27
CA ALA A 357 -33.38 -13.74 -20.20
C ALA A 357 -34.33 -13.06 -19.20
N SER A 358 -35.27 -13.82 -18.66
CA SER A 358 -36.17 -13.30 -17.63
C SER A 358 -35.35 -12.91 -16.41
N GLY A 359 -35.56 -11.68 -15.94
CA GLY A 359 -34.88 -11.15 -14.76
C GLY A 359 -35.04 -12.08 -13.55
N HIS A 360 -33.97 -12.20 -12.78
CA HIS A 360 -33.93 -13.08 -11.62
C HIS A 360 -33.40 -12.30 -10.42
N ASP A 361 -34.28 -11.45 -9.90
CA ASP A 361 -33.91 -10.49 -8.87
C ASP A 361 -33.59 -11.18 -7.53
N ARG A 362 -32.55 -10.69 -6.86
CA ARG A 362 -32.16 -11.07 -5.49
C ARG A 362 -31.90 -9.83 -4.66
N TYR A 363 -32.62 -9.74 -3.54
CA TYR A 363 -32.35 -8.71 -2.55
C TYR A 363 -31.13 -9.12 -1.71
N LEU A 364 -30.20 -8.19 -1.54
CA LEU A 364 -28.97 -8.34 -0.76
C LEU A 364 -28.89 -7.18 0.22
N LYS A 365 -28.73 -7.51 1.50
CA LYS A 365 -28.41 -6.58 2.57
C LYS A 365 -27.53 -7.31 3.58
N SER A 366 -26.25 -7.00 3.57
CA SER A 366 -25.25 -7.61 4.44
C SER A 366 -25.29 -7.00 5.84
N PRO A 367 -25.09 -7.79 6.91
CA PRO A 367 -24.73 -7.25 8.23
C PRO A 367 -23.52 -6.32 8.11
N LEU A 368 -23.53 -5.19 8.81
CA LEU A 368 -22.49 -4.17 8.66
C LEU A 368 -21.11 -4.62 9.15
N ASP A 369 -21.05 -5.67 9.97
CA ASP A 369 -19.82 -6.34 10.40
C ASP A 369 -19.33 -7.43 9.41
N THR A 370 -19.91 -7.53 8.22
CA THR A 370 -19.39 -8.38 7.13
C THR A 370 -18.05 -7.82 6.67
N GLY A 371 -17.02 -8.67 6.54
CA GLY A 371 -15.67 -8.27 6.09
C GLY A 371 -14.58 -8.42 7.16
N ILE A 372 -14.90 -8.95 8.34
CA ILE A 372 -13.91 -9.15 9.43
C ILE A 372 -12.78 -10.09 8.98
N MET A 373 -13.03 -11.01 8.05
CA MET A 373 -12.00 -11.89 7.49
C MET A 373 -11.28 -11.29 6.27
N ALA A 374 -11.49 -10.01 5.96
CA ALA A 374 -10.85 -9.34 4.84
C ALA A 374 -9.33 -9.26 5.00
N GLY A 375 -8.82 -9.17 6.23
CA GLY A 375 -7.44 -8.77 6.47
C GLY A 375 -7.24 -7.26 6.24
N GLU A 376 -6.00 -6.81 6.28
CA GLU A 376 -5.61 -5.41 6.12
C GLU A 376 -5.52 -4.99 4.65
N TRP A 377 -5.62 -3.69 4.39
CA TRP A 377 -5.44 -3.11 3.05
C TRP A 377 -4.00 -3.30 2.54
N PHE A 378 -2.98 -3.01 3.36
CA PHE A 378 -1.60 -3.42 3.10
C PHE A 378 -1.06 -4.19 4.30
N THR A 379 -0.68 -5.44 4.06
CA THR A 379 -0.13 -6.35 5.06
C THR A 379 1.35 -6.02 5.27
N LEU A 380 1.80 -5.74 6.48
CA LEU A 380 3.19 -5.43 6.85
C LEU A 380 3.92 -6.65 7.44
N LYS A 381 3.18 -7.60 8.02
CA LYS A 381 3.71 -8.80 8.66
C LYS A 381 3.04 -10.06 8.10
N PRO A 382 3.75 -11.20 8.05
CA PRO A 382 3.14 -12.47 7.70
C PRO A 382 2.37 -13.05 8.90
N ASP A 383 1.48 -12.27 9.51
CA ASP A 383 0.60 -12.71 10.60
C ASP A 383 -0.88 -12.48 10.22
N ALA A 384 -1.77 -12.33 11.22
CA ALA A 384 -3.22 -12.22 11.04
C ALA A 384 -3.70 -10.97 10.28
N GLU A 385 -2.81 -10.27 9.57
CA GLU A 385 -3.07 -9.18 8.63
C GLU A 385 -3.52 -9.66 7.25
N MET A 386 -3.21 -10.91 6.86
CA MET A 386 -3.66 -11.45 5.57
C MET A 386 -5.14 -11.85 5.63
N ALA A 387 -5.80 -11.88 4.47
CA ALA A 387 -7.15 -12.41 4.37
C ALA A 387 -7.23 -13.86 4.86
N LEU A 388 -8.16 -14.12 5.77
CA LEU A 388 -8.36 -15.45 6.36
C LEU A 388 -9.44 -16.22 5.60
N ASP A 389 -9.92 -17.32 6.18
CA ASP A 389 -10.96 -18.15 5.56
C ASP A 389 -12.25 -17.36 5.39
N GLN A 390 -12.72 -17.28 4.15
CA GLN A 390 -13.82 -16.39 3.75
C GLN A 390 -15.21 -16.93 4.11
N ARG A 391 -15.34 -18.13 4.68
CA ARG A 391 -16.65 -18.72 5.04
C ARG A 391 -17.48 -17.85 5.97
N LEU A 392 -16.85 -17.11 6.89
CA LEU A 392 -17.56 -16.22 7.79
C LEU A 392 -18.16 -15.02 7.04
N ASP A 393 -17.37 -14.37 6.20
CA ASP A 393 -17.83 -13.23 5.39
C ASP A 393 -18.82 -13.67 4.29
N ASP A 394 -18.70 -14.90 3.79
CA ASP A 394 -19.67 -15.51 2.87
C ASP A 394 -21.06 -15.66 3.50
N ALA A 395 -21.17 -15.81 4.82
CA ALA A 395 -22.46 -15.88 5.51
C ALA A 395 -23.24 -14.56 5.44
N GLY A 396 -22.54 -13.42 5.30
CA GLY A 396 -23.13 -12.10 5.07
C GLY A 396 -23.29 -11.72 3.59
N SER A 397 -23.02 -12.65 2.66
CA SER A 397 -22.90 -12.36 1.23
C SER A 397 -23.89 -13.16 0.36
N LEU A 398 -24.23 -12.63 -0.81
CA LEU A 398 -24.81 -13.40 -1.90
C LEU A 398 -23.70 -14.18 -2.61
N VAL A 399 -23.72 -15.50 -2.50
CA VAL A 399 -22.71 -16.40 -3.07
C VAL A 399 -23.21 -17.07 -4.34
N ILE A 400 -22.39 -17.04 -5.39
CA ILE A 400 -22.66 -17.66 -6.69
C ILE A 400 -21.38 -18.34 -7.13
N GLU A 401 -21.44 -19.62 -7.51
CA GLU A 401 -20.23 -20.40 -7.81
C GLU A 401 -20.40 -21.35 -8.99
N THR A 402 -19.27 -21.74 -9.55
CA THR A 402 -19.22 -22.74 -10.62
C THR A 402 -19.51 -24.14 -10.08
N ALA A 403 -19.82 -25.07 -10.99
CA ALA A 403 -19.56 -26.48 -10.74
C ALA A 403 -18.06 -26.70 -10.41
N PRO A 404 -17.67 -27.80 -9.75
CA PRO A 404 -16.25 -28.12 -9.57
C PRO A 404 -15.54 -28.13 -10.93
N LEU A 405 -14.42 -27.44 -11.02
CA LEU A 405 -13.67 -27.31 -12.26
C LEU A 405 -13.15 -28.67 -12.71
N ALA A 406 -13.31 -28.99 -14.00
CA ALA A 406 -12.77 -30.22 -14.57
C ALA A 406 -11.26 -30.12 -14.85
N GLU A 407 -10.77 -28.91 -15.11
CA GLU A 407 -9.38 -28.59 -15.46
C GLU A 407 -8.90 -27.35 -14.71
N ALA A 408 -7.58 -27.18 -14.64
CA ALA A 408 -6.98 -25.99 -14.04
C ALA A 408 -7.24 -24.77 -14.93
N GLN A 409 -7.46 -23.59 -14.32
CA GLN A 409 -7.62 -22.33 -15.04
C GLN A 409 -6.68 -21.28 -14.45
N ASP A 410 -5.84 -20.69 -15.32
CA ASP A 410 -4.81 -19.73 -14.95
C ASP A 410 -5.18 -18.32 -15.41
N PHE A 411 -5.08 -17.35 -14.50
CA PHE A 411 -5.48 -15.98 -14.72
C PHE A 411 -4.38 -15.00 -14.29
N LEU A 412 -4.21 -13.93 -15.06
CA LEU A 412 -3.31 -12.82 -14.76
C LEU A 412 -3.90 -11.50 -15.25
N GLY A 413 -4.22 -10.59 -14.34
CA GLY A 413 -4.81 -9.28 -14.65
C GLY A 413 -5.95 -8.90 -13.71
N GLN A 414 -6.75 -7.90 -14.10
CA GLN A 414 -7.92 -7.44 -13.35
C GLN A 414 -9.23 -8.08 -13.82
N PRO A 415 -9.98 -8.78 -12.95
CA PRO A 415 -11.34 -9.22 -13.26
C PRO A 415 -12.32 -8.05 -13.42
N VAL A 416 -13.37 -8.27 -14.20
CA VAL A 416 -14.45 -7.29 -14.40
C VAL A 416 -15.79 -7.95 -14.11
N LEU A 417 -16.58 -7.30 -13.26
CA LEU A 417 -17.95 -7.68 -12.96
C LEU A 417 -18.90 -6.63 -13.54
N GLU A 418 -19.92 -7.08 -14.25
CA GLU A 418 -21.02 -6.24 -14.71
C GLU A 418 -22.37 -6.82 -14.32
N LEU A 419 -23.29 -5.98 -13.84
CA LEU A 419 -24.63 -6.38 -13.42
C LEU A 419 -25.55 -5.17 -13.33
N ASP A 420 -26.85 -5.43 -13.34
CA ASP A 420 -27.88 -4.43 -13.12
C ASP A 420 -28.36 -4.51 -11.68
N ILE A 421 -28.42 -3.35 -11.02
CA ILE A 421 -28.83 -3.21 -9.62
C ILE A 421 -29.88 -2.10 -9.49
N SER A 422 -30.83 -2.26 -8.58
CA SER A 422 -31.68 -1.17 -8.09
C SER A 422 -31.60 -1.03 -6.56
N THR A 423 -31.81 0.19 -6.06
CA THR A 423 -31.88 0.49 -4.63
C THR A 423 -32.77 1.71 -4.38
N GLU A 424 -33.34 1.81 -3.19
CA GLU A 424 -34.15 2.97 -2.76
C GLU A 424 -33.28 4.12 -2.20
N ALA A 425 -32.00 3.86 -1.96
CA ALA A 425 -31.05 4.85 -1.45
C ALA A 425 -30.34 5.61 -2.59
N GLU A 426 -29.84 6.80 -2.27
CA GLU A 426 -29.07 7.62 -3.22
C GLU A 426 -27.60 7.19 -3.30
N ILE A 427 -27.11 6.51 -2.26
CA ILE A 427 -25.74 6.04 -2.09
C ILE A 427 -25.75 4.67 -1.41
N GLY A 428 -24.69 3.90 -1.61
CA GLY A 428 -24.52 2.57 -1.04
C GLY A 428 -23.24 1.93 -1.57
N ASN A 429 -22.73 0.92 -0.87
CA ASN A 429 -21.55 0.19 -1.30
C ASN A 429 -21.96 -1.14 -1.96
N LEU A 430 -21.21 -1.54 -2.99
CA LEU A 430 -21.18 -2.88 -3.52
C LEU A 430 -19.76 -3.42 -3.39
N CYS A 431 -19.62 -4.56 -2.74
CA CYS A 431 -18.36 -5.26 -2.55
C CYS A 431 -18.44 -6.61 -3.25
N ALA A 432 -17.41 -6.95 -4.03
CA ALA A 432 -17.30 -8.22 -4.74
C ALA A 432 -15.99 -8.90 -4.36
N ARG A 433 -16.05 -10.18 -4.00
CA ARG A 433 -14.89 -11.03 -3.74
C ARG A 433 -14.89 -12.19 -4.72
N LEU A 434 -13.72 -12.45 -5.31
CA LEU A 434 -13.46 -13.70 -6.00
C LEU A 434 -12.79 -14.66 -5.02
N VAL A 435 -13.37 -15.84 -4.85
CA VAL A 435 -12.99 -16.81 -3.82
C VAL A 435 -12.74 -18.16 -4.47
N ASP A 436 -11.59 -18.77 -4.15
CA ASP A 436 -11.29 -20.16 -4.49
C ASP A 436 -11.86 -21.08 -3.40
N ILE A 437 -12.82 -21.92 -3.79
CA ILE A 437 -13.40 -22.93 -2.90
C ILE A 437 -12.69 -24.25 -3.11
N HIS A 438 -11.92 -24.64 -2.10
CA HIS A 438 -11.20 -25.90 -2.08
C HIS A 438 -12.18 -27.10 -1.95
N PRO A 439 -11.78 -28.32 -2.35
CA PRO A 439 -12.64 -29.51 -2.28
C PRO A 439 -13.13 -29.87 -0.87
N ASP A 440 -12.42 -29.41 0.18
CA ASP A 440 -12.81 -29.57 1.58
C ASP A 440 -13.69 -28.44 2.12
N GLY A 441 -14.03 -27.46 1.27
CA GLY A 441 -14.86 -26.31 1.60
C GLY A 441 -14.10 -25.12 2.19
N THR A 442 -12.78 -25.18 2.35
CA THR A 442 -11.97 -24.00 2.68
C THR A 442 -12.15 -22.92 1.60
N ALA A 443 -12.31 -21.66 2.01
CA ALA A 443 -12.58 -20.54 1.12
C ALA A 443 -11.44 -19.51 1.15
N THR A 444 -10.68 -19.41 0.06
CA THR A 444 -9.54 -18.48 -0.07
C THR A 444 -9.92 -17.25 -0.87
N ARG A 445 -9.74 -16.04 -0.30
CA ARG A 445 -9.88 -14.80 -1.07
C ARG A 445 -8.76 -14.69 -2.10
N VAL A 446 -9.13 -14.65 -3.37
CA VAL A 446 -8.18 -14.47 -4.49
C VAL A 446 -7.99 -12.98 -4.77
N THR A 447 -9.09 -12.26 -4.93
CA THR A 447 -9.11 -10.81 -5.13
C THR A 447 -10.45 -10.23 -4.69
N PHE A 448 -10.56 -8.91 -4.66
CA PHE A 448 -11.78 -8.20 -4.36
C PHE A 448 -11.87 -6.88 -5.13
N GLY A 449 -13.05 -6.30 -5.13
CA GLY A 449 -13.32 -4.96 -5.65
C GLY A 449 -14.48 -4.36 -4.89
N VAL A 450 -14.46 -3.04 -4.75
CA VAL A 450 -15.50 -2.29 -4.05
C VAL A 450 -15.89 -1.09 -4.90
N LEU A 451 -17.13 -0.63 -4.74
CA LEU A 451 -17.67 0.52 -5.44
C LEU A 451 -18.70 1.21 -4.55
N ASN A 452 -18.57 2.52 -4.40
CA ASN A 452 -19.69 3.34 -3.99
C ASN A 452 -20.59 3.58 -5.22
N LEU A 453 -21.84 3.16 -5.15
CA LEU A 453 -22.77 3.16 -6.27
C LEU A 453 -23.02 4.54 -6.87
N ALA A 454 -22.81 5.62 -6.11
CA ALA A 454 -22.90 6.97 -6.67
C ALA A 454 -21.70 7.33 -7.57
N HIS A 455 -20.58 6.62 -7.45
CA HIS A 455 -19.37 6.81 -8.24
C HIS A 455 -19.28 5.87 -9.45
N ARG A 456 -20.36 5.13 -9.76
CA ARG A 456 -20.45 4.15 -10.87
C ARG A 456 -19.99 4.66 -12.25
N ASP A 457 -20.16 5.97 -12.51
CA ASP A 457 -19.80 6.61 -13.78
C ASP A 457 -18.53 7.48 -13.67
N GLY A 458 -17.84 7.46 -12.52
CA GLY A 458 -16.62 8.23 -12.25
C GLY A 458 -16.61 8.92 -10.89
N ASN A 459 -15.41 9.13 -10.35
CA ASN A 459 -15.21 9.64 -8.99
C ASN A 459 -15.09 11.17 -8.90
N ALA A 460 -14.95 11.88 -10.03
CA ALA A 460 -14.83 13.35 -10.04
C ALA A 460 -16.19 14.03 -9.89
N GLU A 461 -17.22 13.46 -10.52
CA GLU A 461 -18.60 13.97 -10.53
C GLU A 461 -19.60 12.86 -10.18
N PRO A 462 -19.56 12.32 -8.94
CA PRO A 462 -20.50 11.29 -8.53
C PRO A 462 -21.95 11.78 -8.61
N LYS A 463 -22.86 10.84 -8.86
CA LYS A 463 -24.30 11.08 -9.04
C LYS A 463 -25.09 10.08 -8.22
N ALA A 464 -26.13 10.55 -7.55
CA ALA A 464 -27.03 9.70 -6.79
C ALA A 464 -27.57 8.54 -7.65
N MET A 465 -27.82 7.40 -7.01
CA MET A 465 -28.55 6.30 -7.63
C MET A 465 -30.01 6.74 -7.92
N PRO A 466 -30.54 6.41 -9.11
CA PRO A 466 -31.96 6.63 -9.39
C PRO A 466 -32.79 5.64 -8.57
N LYS A 467 -33.66 6.17 -7.70
CA LYS A 467 -34.40 5.38 -6.71
C LYS A 467 -35.31 4.35 -7.37
N GLY A 468 -35.12 3.08 -7.03
CA GLY A 468 -35.90 1.94 -7.52
C GLY A 468 -35.64 1.57 -8.98
N GLU A 469 -34.80 2.31 -9.71
CA GLU A 469 -34.53 2.06 -11.13
C GLU A 469 -33.35 1.10 -11.31
N LYS A 470 -33.48 0.15 -12.24
CA LYS A 470 -32.38 -0.75 -12.63
C LYS A 470 -31.28 0.06 -13.32
N THR A 471 -30.09 0.00 -12.75
CA THR A 471 -28.90 0.73 -13.19
C THR A 471 -27.77 -0.26 -13.47
N ARG A 472 -27.13 -0.14 -14.64
CA ARG A 472 -25.96 -0.93 -14.99
C ARG A 472 -24.77 -0.50 -14.15
N ILE A 473 -24.10 -1.48 -13.52
CA ILE A 473 -22.87 -1.30 -12.75
C ILE A 473 -21.76 -2.08 -13.43
N ARG A 474 -20.58 -1.46 -13.54
CA ARG A 474 -19.34 -2.09 -13.94
C ARG A 474 -18.30 -1.89 -12.84
N LEU A 475 -17.79 -3.00 -12.29
CA LEU A 475 -16.81 -3.03 -11.21
C LEU A 475 -15.56 -3.78 -11.68
N VAL A 476 -14.42 -3.10 -11.65
CA VAL A 476 -13.10 -3.71 -11.85
C VAL A 476 -12.55 -4.15 -10.50
N LEU A 477 -12.17 -5.42 -10.37
CA LEU A 477 -11.55 -5.98 -9.17
C LEU A 477 -10.02 -5.82 -9.25
N ASP A 478 -9.37 -5.96 -8.10
CA ASP A 478 -7.92 -5.89 -8.03
C ASP A 478 -7.25 -7.01 -8.83
N ALA A 479 -6.05 -6.71 -9.31
CA ALA A 479 -5.25 -7.61 -10.13
C ALA A 479 -4.87 -8.87 -9.34
N MET A 480 -4.84 -9.99 -10.05
CA MET A 480 -4.48 -11.30 -9.52
C MET A 480 -3.57 -12.05 -10.47
N GLY A 481 -2.68 -12.87 -9.93
CA GLY A 481 -1.99 -13.96 -10.62
C GLY A 481 -2.32 -15.27 -9.90
N TYR A 482 -3.24 -16.06 -10.44
CA TYR A 482 -3.81 -17.20 -9.72
C TYR A 482 -4.18 -18.38 -10.64
N ARG A 483 -4.01 -19.60 -10.12
CA ARG A 483 -4.48 -20.86 -10.70
C ARG A 483 -5.56 -21.47 -9.83
N PHE A 484 -6.76 -21.62 -10.37
CA PHE A 484 -7.81 -22.46 -9.78
C PHE A 484 -7.59 -23.92 -10.22
N ARG A 485 -7.59 -24.85 -9.27
CA ARG A 485 -7.29 -26.27 -9.54
C ARG A 485 -8.51 -27.09 -9.95
N PRO A 486 -8.32 -28.25 -10.61
CA PRO A 486 -9.40 -29.21 -10.78
C PRO A 486 -10.04 -29.61 -9.45
N GLY A 487 -11.35 -29.74 -9.42
CA GLY A 487 -12.15 -30.03 -8.21
C GLY A 487 -12.44 -28.82 -7.33
N HIS A 488 -11.76 -27.69 -7.52
CA HIS A 488 -12.09 -26.42 -6.87
C HIS A 488 -13.28 -25.74 -7.55
N ARG A 489 -13.80 -24.67 -6.96
CA ARG A 489 -14.83 -23.82 -7.58
C ARG A 489 -14.40 -22.37 -7.58
N ILE A 490 -14.80 -21.64 -8.62
CA ILE A 490 -14.71 -20.18 -8.65
C ILE A 490 -16.02 -19.66 -8.03
N ARG A 491 -15.91 -18.93 -6.91
CA ARG A 491 -17.04 -18.29 -6.25
C ARG A 491 -16.93 -16.77 -6.37
N LEU A 492 -18.05 -16.15 -6.74
CA LEU A 492 -18.30 -14.72 -6.60
C LEU A 492 -19.16 -14.51 -5.34
N SER A 493 -18.63 -13.78 -4.37
CA SER A 493 -19.36 -13.35 -3.18
C SER A 493 -19.63 -11.85 -3.25
N LEU A 494 -20.91 -11.45 -3.22
CA LEU A 494 -21.35 -10.05 -3.25
C LEU A 494 -21.90 -9.63 -1.89
N SER A 495 -21.48 -8.47 -1.39
CA SER A 495 -21.98 -7.88 -0.14
C SER A 495 -22.24 -6.38 -0.28
N THR A 496 -23.04 -5.81 0.62
CA THR A 496 -23.25 -4.35 0.74
C THR A 496 -22.38 -3.71 1.84
N ALA A 497 -21.66 -4.54 2.60
CA ALA A 497 -20.73 -4.13 3.64
C ALA A 497 -19.42 -4.93 3.52
N TYR A 498 -18.31 -4.32 3.92
CA TYR A 498 -16.98 -4.94 3.96
C TYR A 498 -16.08 -4.30 5.03
N TRP A 499 -16.63 -4.14 6.22
CA TRP A 499 -15.97 -3.56 7.40
C TRP A 499 -15.07 -4.61 8.08
N PRO A 500 -13.89 -4.24 8.64
CA PRO A 500 -13.40 -2.87 8.82
C PRO A 500 -12.76 -2.26 7.58
N MET A 501 -12.44 -3.03 6.53
CA MET A 501 -11.69 -2.52 5.37
C MET A 501 -12.35 -1.31 4.70
N VAL A 502 -13.68 -1.35 4.53
CA VAL A 502 -14.48 -0.26 3.97
C VAL A 502 -15.42 0.30 5.02
N LEU A 503 -15.40 1.62 5.21
CA LEU A 503 -16.30 2.30 6.13
C LEU A 503 -17.72 2.40 5.54
N PRO A 504 -18.77 2.32 6.38
CA PRO A 504 -20.14 2.28 5.91
C PRO A 504 -20.63 3.63 5.35
N PRO A 505 -21.52 3.60 4.35
CA PRO A 505 -22.27 4.78 3.93
C PRO A 505 -23.20 5.26 5.07
N PRO A 506 -23.77 6.47 5.02
CA PRO A 506 -24.58 7.00 6.12
C PRO A 506 -25.95 6.29 6.27
N VAL A 507 -26.28 5.38 5.34
CA VAL A 507 -27.50 4.59 5.34
C VAL A 507 -27.19 3.13 5.03
N ASP A 508 -27.80 2.21 5.76
CA ASP A 508 -27.67 0.77 5.55
C ASP A 508 -28.83 0.27 4.66
N ALA A 509 -28.75 0.67 3.38
CA ALA A 509 -29.73 0.28 2.38
C ALA A 509 -29.29 -1.00 1.66
N GLY A 510 -30.23 -1.93 1.51
CA GLY A 510 -30.02 -3.09 0.65
C GLY A 510 -30.10 -2.75 -0.83
N VAL A 511 -29.68 -3.70 -1.65
CA VAL A 511 -29.70 -3.63 -3.11
C VAL A 511 -30.46 -4.82 -3.69
N THR A 512 -31.15 -4.61 -4.81
CA THR A 512 -31.73 -5.70 -5.60
C THR A 512 -30.86 -5.93 -6.82
N ILE A 513 -30.30 -7.14 -6.94
CA ILE A 513 -29.41 -7.54 -8.02
C ILE A 513 -30.20 -8.38 -9.02
N ASP A 514 -30.17 -8.03 -10.31
CA ASP A 514 -30.69 -8.89 -11.36
C ASP A 514 -29.63 -9.92 -11.78
N LEU A 515 -29.75 -11.15 -11.29
CA LEU A 515 -28.79 -12.20 -11.59
C LEU A 515 -28.71 -12.55 -13.08
N ALA A 516 -29.78 -12.32 -13.86
CA ALA A 516 -29.76 -12.61 -15.29
C ALA A 516 -28.85 -11.64 -16.08
N SER A 517 -28.59 -10.46 -15.52
CA SER A 517 -27.72 -9.42 -16.11
C SER A 517 -26.24 -9.58 -15.76
N LEU A 518 -25.93 -10.47 -14.80
CA LEU A 518 -24.61 -10.61 -14.21
C LEU A 518 -23.65 -11.30 -15.19
N GLY A 519 -22.59 -10.60 -15.56
CA GLY A 519 -21.43 -11.11 -16.27
C GLY A 519 -20.16 -10.93 -15.45
N LEU A 520 -19.42 -12.02 -15.22
CA LEU A 520 -18.09 -11.99 -14.62
C LEU A 520 -17.06 -12.34 -15.70
N ALA A 521 -16.04 -11.51 -15.86
CA ALA A 521 -14.96 -11.71 -16.81
C ALA A 521 -13.62 -11.85 -16.07
N LEU A 522 -12.91 -12.96 -16.27
CA LEU A 522 -11.60 -13.24 -15.68
C LEU A 522 -10.49 -13.18 -16.75
N PRO A 523 -9.36 -12.49 -16.51
CA PRO A 523 -8.31 -12.28 -17.50
C PRO A 523 -7.41 -13.51 -17.62
N LYS A 524 -7.54 -14.26 -18.72
CA LYS A 524 -6.74 -15.48 -18.94
C LYS A 524 -5.25 -15.15 -18.98
N LEU A 525 -4.42 -16.02 -18.40
CA LEU A 525 -2.97 -15.87 -18.46
C LEU A 525 -2.43 -15.84 -19.91
N GLY A 526 -3.08 -16.56 -20.83
CA GLY A 526 -2.72 -16.63 -22.25
C GLY A 526 -1.39 -17.35 -22.49
N GLU A 527 -0.65 -16.94 -23.51
CA GLU A 527 0.71 -17.44 -23.76
C GLU A 527 1.70 -16.86 -22.74
N PHE A 528 2.58 -17.71 -22.22
CA PHE A 528 3.63 -17.34 -21.26
C PHE A 528 4.78 -18.34 -21.31
N ARG A 529 5.91 -17.96 -20.72
CA ARG A 529 7.03 -18.88 -20.44
C ARG A 529 7.14 -19.09 -18.93
N VAL A 530 7.25 -20.33 -18.48
CA VAL A 530 7.67 -20.60 -17.10
C VAL A 530 9.14 -20.22 -16.98
N ILE A 531 9.46 -19.43 -15.96
CA ILE A 531 10.82 -19.04 -15.64
C ILE A 531 11.13 -19.40 -14.19
N ASP A 532 12.42 -19.42 -13.85
CA ASP A 532 12.87 -19.48 -12.46
C ASP A 532 13.51 -18.13 -12.13
N LEU A 533 13.10 -17.54 -11.00
CA LEU A 533 13.77 -16.38 -10.43
C LEU A 533 14.60 -16.83 -9.24
N PRO A 534 15.89 -16.41 -9.15
CA PRO A 534 16.73 -16.78 -8.03
C PRO A 534 16.20 -16.16 -6.73
N GLU A 535 16.23 -16.95 -5.66
CA GLU A 535 16.04 -16.44 -4.30
C GLU A 535 17.34 -15.80 -3.78
N PRO A 536 17.26 -14.84 -2.85
CA PRO A 536 18.45 -14.19 -2.30
C PRO A 536 19.39 -15.20 -1.62
N GLU A 537 20.69 -15.09 -1.89
CA GLU A 537 21.71 -15.95 -1.26
C GLU A 537 21.70 -15.81 0.27
N ASN A 538 21.54 -14.59 0.79
CA ASN A 538 21.34 -14.35 2.21
C ASN A 538 19.86 -14.46 2.58
N THR A 539 19.50 -15.54 3.26
CA THR A 539 18.11 -15.81 3.68
C THR A 539 17.64 -14.95 4.86
N ASP A 540 18.56 -14.30 5.58
CA ASP A 540 18.28 -13.44 6.74
C ASP A 540 19.09 -12.13 6.63
N PRO A 541 18.69 -11.21 5.71
CA PRO A 541 19.50 -10.05 5.37
C PRO A 541 19.32 -8.86 6.32
N LEU A 542 18.38 -8.92 7.26
CA LEU A 542 18.14 -7.82 8.19
C LEU A 542 19.18 -7.84 9.32
N PRO A 543 19.66 -6.68 9.78
CA PRO A 543 20.60 -6.60 10.90
C PRO A 543 19.91 -7.00 12.22
N LYS A 544 20.71 -7.45 13.19
CA LYS A 544 20.25 -7.76 14.54
C LYS A 544 20.52 -6.59 15.48
N TYR A 545 19.48 -6.05 16.08
CA TYR A 545 19.58 -4.97 17.06
C TYR A 545 19.56 -5.55 18.48
N THR A 546 20.07 -4.79 19.44
CA THR A 546 20.06 -5.24 20.84
C THR A 546 18.65 -5.09 21.39
N GLU A 547 17.97 -6.21 21.63
CA GLU A 547 16.66 -6.23 22.28
C GLU A 547 16.83 -5.90 23.77
N LEU A 548 16.20 -4.82 24.22
CA LEU A 548 16.13 -4.40 25.61
C LEU A 548 14.80 -4.79 26.26
N ALA A 549 13.73 -4.86 25.46
CA ALA A 549 12.44 -5.41 25.85
C ALA A 549 11.77 -6.06 24.62
N PRO A 550 11.13 -7.22 24.77
CA PRO A 550 10.49 -7.91 23.65
C PRO A 550 9.28 -7.12 23.14
N GLY A 551 8.98 -7.29 21.86
CA GLY A 551 7.72 -6.83 21.27
C GLY A 551 6.59 -7.85 21.45
N GLU A 552 5.37 -7.41 21.13
CA GLU A 552 4.15 -8.21 21.19
C GLU A 552 3.19 -7.76 20.09
N THR A 553 2.44 -8.69 19.51
CA THR A 553 1.32 -8.34 18.62
C THR A 553 0.09 -9.14 19.00
N ALA A 554 -1.08 -8.50 18.94
CA ALA A 554 -2.36 -9.14 19.14
C ALA A 554 -3.41 -8.53 18.21
N ARG A 555 -4.31 -9.38 17.71
CA ARG A 555 -5.46 -8.97 16.90
C ARG A 555 -6.66 -9.76 17.37
N GLY A 556 -7.79 -9.10 17.54
CA GLY A 556 -8.96 -9.70 18.17
C GLY A 556 -10.25 -9.15 17.61
N VAL A 557 -11.29 -9.99 17.67
CA VAL A 557 -12.66 -9.61 17.32
C VAL A 557 -13.55 -10.06 18.46
N GLU A 558 -14.30 -9.11 19.02
CA GLU A 558 -15.30 -9.37 20.06
C GLU A 558 -16.68 -9.03 19.51
N ARG A 559 -17.66 -9.89 19.78
CA ARG A 559 -19.08 -9.64 19.47
C ARG A 559 -19.87 -9.61 20.76
N ASP A 560 -20.22 -8.41 21.20
CA ASP A 560 -21.09 -8.21 22.35
C ASP A 560 -22.55 -8.47 21.93
N LEU A 561 -23.04 -9.67 22.25
CA LEU A 561 -24.41 -10.08 21.95
C LEU A 561 -25.47 -9.37 22.81
N THR A 562 -25.07 -8.72 23.91
CA THR A 562 -25.98 -7.96 24.77
C THR A 562 -26.26 -6.59 24.16
N ASN A 563 -25.22 -5.94 23.66
CA ASN A 563 -25.30 -4.59 23.08
C ASN A 563 -25.43 -4.58 21.55
N GLY A 564 -25.20 -5.71 20.88
CA GLY A 564 -25.24 -5.82 19.42
C GLY A 564 -24.06 -5.11 18.74
N LEU A 565 -22.89 -5.12 19.38
CA LEU A 565 -21.70 -4.39 18.95
C LEU A 565 -20.59 -5.38 18.57
N THR A 566 -19.94 -5.14 17.44
CA THR A 566 -18.71 -5.84 17.05
C THR A 566 -17.53 -4.90 17.22
N GLU A 567 -16.49 -5.37 17.91
CA GLU A 567 -15.23 -4.65 18.11
C GLU A 567 -14.08 -5.40 17.42
N TYR A 568 -13.24 -4.67 16.71
CA TYR A 568 -12.03 -5.16 16.05
C TYR A 568 -10.83 -4.45 16.65
N THR A 569 -9.92 -5.21 17.26
CA THR A 569 -8.78 -4.70 18.01
C THR A 569 -7.46 -5.07 17.35
N ILE A 570 -6.53 -4.12 17.34
CA ILE A 570 -5.17 -4.30 16.83
C ILE A 570 -4.19 -3.74 17.86
N TYR A 571 -3.32 -4.59 18.38
CA TYR A 571 -2.23 -4.19 19.27
C TYR A 571 -0.89 -4.57 18.64
N GLU A 572 0.03 -3.61 18.58
CA GLU A 572 1.40 -3.84 18.12
C GLU A 572 2.39 -3.09 18.99
N ASP A 573 3.36 -3.82 19.53
CA ASP A 573 4.52 -3.29 20.20
C ASP A 573 5.77 -3.80 19.48
N THR A 574 6.60 -2.89 18.99
CA THR A 574 7.86 -3.24 18.34
C THR A 574 8.87 -3.85 19.30
N GLY A 575 8.65 -3.73 20.62
CA GLY A 575 9.68 -3.93 21.62
C GLY A 575 10.67 -2.76 21.63
N LEU A 576 11.47 -2.69 22.68
CA LEU A 576 12.51 -1.68 22.83
C LEU A 576 13.82 -2.22 22.28
N HIS A 577 14.31 -1.62 21.20
CA HIS A 577 15.53 -2.05 20.52
C HIS A 577 16.56 -0.93 20.45
N GLU A 578 17.80 -1.25 20.77
CA GLU A 578 18.94 -0.34 20.63
C GLU A 578 19.69 -0.61 19.32
N HIS A 579 19.86 0.46 18.53
CA HIS A 579 20.62 0.40 17.30
C HIS A 579 22.12 0.24 17.60
N PRO A 580 22.78 -0.82 17.08
CA PRO A 580 24.19 -1.03 17.29
C PRO A 580 25.00 0.11 16.65
N GLY A 581 25.98 0.65 17.36
CA GLY A 581 26.86 1.73 16.86
C GLY A 581 26.37 3.15 17.15
N THR A 582 25.06 3.42 17.10
CA THR A 582 24.55 4.73 17.51
C THR A 582 24.19 4.75 19.00
N GLY A 583 23.67 3.66 19.57
CA GLY A 583 23.19 3.61 20.96
C GLY A 583 21.84 4.30 21.19
N LEU A 584 21.09 4.60 20.12
CA LEU A 584 19.72 5.08 20.20
C LEU A 584 18.79 3.88 20.39
N ALA A 585 18.00 3.87 21.46
CA ALA A 585 16.95 2.88 21.65
C ALA A 585 15.57 3.46 21.32
N THR A 586 14.75 2.71 20.59
CA THR A 586 13.40 3.13 20.20
C THR A 586 12.38 2.03 20.44
N ARG A 587 11.14 2.42 20.73
CA ARG A 587 9.97 1.56 20.83
C ARG A 587 8.76 2.29 20.26
N GLN A 588 7.92 1.56 19.54
CA GLN A 588 6.65 2.06 19.05
C GLN A 588 5.55 1.10 19.49
N VAL A 589 4.49 1.64 20.09
CA VAL A 589 3.30 0.89 20.47
C VAL A 589 2.11 1.50 19.74
N ARG A 590 1.32 0.67 19.07
CA ARG A 590 0.06 1.02 18.42
C ARG A 590 -1.08 0.19 19.03
N ASP A 591 -2.16 0.85 19.37
CA ASP A 591 -3.42 0.25 19.82
C ASP A 591 -4.55 0.83 18.98
N GLU A 592 -5.26 0.00 18.21
CA GLU A 592 -6.42 0.40 17.42
C GLU A 592 -7.67 -0.35 17.85
N LEU A 593 -8.78 0.38 17.95
CA LEU A 593 -10.11 -0.15 18.23
C LEU A 593 -11.07 0.40 17.19
N TRP A 594 -11.70 -0.51 16.46
CA TRP A 594 -12.83 -0.21 15.58
C TRP A 594 -14.09 -0.85 16.15
N SER A 595 -15.21 -0.16 16.05
CA SER A 595 -16.51 -0.69 16.51
C SER A 595 -17.61 -0.45 15.48
N ILE A 596 -18.55 -1.38 15.36
CA ILE A 596 -19.78 -1.18 14.57
C ILE A 596 -20.91 -2.09 15.08
N ALA A 597 -22.14 -1.58 15.07
CA ALA A 597 -23.35 -2.37 15.28
C ALA A 597 -23.86 -2.93 13.96
N GLU A 598 -24.40 -4.15 13.96
CA GLU A 598 -24.74 -4.91 12.73
C GLU A 598 -25.73 -4.21 11.79
N ASN A 599 -26.52 -3.25 12.29
CA ASN A 599 -27.63 -2.61 11.58
C ASN A 599 -27.68 -1.07 11.72
N ASP A 600 -26.65 -0.45 12.30
CA ASP A 600 -26.55 1.00 12.43
C ASP A 600 -25.20 1.51 11.88
N PRO A 601 -25.16 2.07 10.66
CA PRO A 601 -23.92 2.56 10.08
C PRO A 601 -23.36 3.78 10.84
N LEU A 602 -24.18 4.48 11.61
CA LEU A 602 -23.76 5.65 12.37
C LEU A 602 -23.10 5.28 13.70
N SER A 603 -23.17 4.01 14.10
CA SER A 603 -22.45 3.46 15.25
C SER A 603 -20.96 3.23 14.99
N MET A 604 -20.51 3.38 13.73
CA MET A 604 -19.14 3.12 13.35
C MET A 604 -18.19 4.12 14.02
N THR A 605 -17.21 3.59 14.76
CA THR A 605 -16.09 4.38 15.30
C THR A 605 -14.76 3.68 15.04
N GLY A 606 -13.70 4.47 14.98
CA GLY A 606 -12.31 4.01 14.95
C GLY A 606 -11.45 4.90 15.85
N THR A 607 -10.55 4.30 16.62
CA THR A 607 -9.56 5.00 17.43
C THR A 607 -8.20 4.32 17.23
N SER A 608 -7.14 5.11 17.11
CA SER A 608 -5.75 4.64 17.06
C SER A 608 -4.92 5.44 18.05
N VAL A 609 -4.16 4.75 18.90
CA VAL A 609 -3.25 5.33 19.88
C VAL A 609 -1.85 4.85 19.57
N TRP A 610 -0.94 5.81 19.37
CA TRP A 610 0.47 5.55 19.21
C TRP A 610 1.25 6.08 20.39
N THR A 611 2.24 5.30 20.84
CA THR A 611 3.31 5.75 21.73
C THR A 611 4.64 5.55 21.03
N CYS A 612 5.43 6.61 20.90
CA CYS A 612 6.76 6.58 20.32
C CYS A 612 7.79 6.95 21.41
N ASP A 613 8.64 6.00 21.77
CA ASP A 613 9.73 6.18 22.73
C ASP A 613 11.07 6.30 21.99
N MET A 614 11.91 7.24 22.44
CA MET A 614 13.32 7.33 22.05
C MET A 614 14.17 7.61 23.28
N GLN A 615 15.28 6.89 23.46
CA GLN A 615 16.13 7.06 24.63
C GLN A 615 17.61 6.77 24.40
N ARG A 616 18.42 7.42 25.23
CA ARG A 616 19.87 7.30 25.39
C ARG A 616 20.23 7.50 26.88
N PRO A 617 21.45 7.13 27.34
CA PRO A 617 21.89 7.49 28.67
C PRO A 617 21.78 9.01 28.92
N GLY A 618 20.90 9.41 29.84
CA GLY A 618 20.68 10.82 30.21
C GLY A 618 19.72 11.62 29.32
N TRP A 619 19.09 11.00 28.31
CA TRP A 619 18.08 11.65 27.47
C TRP A 619 16.98 10.65 27.10
N SER A 620 15.73 11.04 27.28
CA SER A 620 14.59 10.24 26.85
C SER A 620 13.42 11.15 26.50
N VAL A 621 12.75 10.83 25.40
CA VAL A 621 11.55 11.52 24.95
C VAL A 621 10.47 10.52 24.60
N ARG A 622 9.21 10.93 24.80
CA ARG A 622 8.04 10.16 24.42
C ARG A 622 7.03 11.08 23.74
N THR A 623 6.40 10.60 22.68
CA THR A 623 5.12 11.14 22.22
C THR A 623 4.01 10.12 22.34
N ILE A 624 2.82 10.60 22.70
CA ILE A 624 1.59 9.83 22.69
C ILE A 624 0.61 10.57 21.80
N SER A 625 0.18 9.95 20.71
CA SER A 625 -0.83 10.51 19.81
C SER A 625 -2.06 9.62 19.76
N THR A 626 -3.23 10.20 19.98
CA THR A 626 -4.53 9.54 19.82
C THR A 626 -5.24 10.17 18.64
N SER A 627 -5.82 9.37 17.76
CA SER A 627 -6.63 9.81 16.62
C SER A 627 -7.93 9.02 16.58
N SER A 628 -9.03 9.64 16.20
CA SER A 628 -10.32 8.96 16.09
C SER A 628 -11.17 9.48 14.93
N ILE A 629 -12.04 8.59 14.46
CA ILE A 629 -13.13 8.87 13.52
C ILE A 629 -14.44 8.34 14.08
N ALA A 630 -15.50 9.10 13.89
CA ALA A 630 -16.89 8.67 13.99
C ALA A 630 -17.69 9.36 12.88
N CYS A 631 -19.00 9.10 12.81
CA CYS A 631 -19.84 9.75 11.81
C CYS A 631 -21.26 10.02 12.27
N THR A 632 -21.88 11.02 11.64
CA THR A 632 -23.32 11.22 11.58
C THR A 632 -23.84 10.90 10.18
N ASN A 633 -25.13 11.09 9.96
CA ASN A 633 -25.73 10.97 8.62
C ASN A 633 -25.20 12.01 7.62
N THR A 634 -24.69 13.14 8.08
CA THR A 634 -24.26 14.27 7.24
C THR A 634 -22.77 14.56 7.33
N ASP A 635 -22.06 14.02 8.31
CA ASP A 635 -20.70 14.46 8.61
C ASP A 635 -19.80 13.32 9.11
N TRP A 636 -18.52 13.43 8.79
CA TRP A 636 -17.43 12.79 9.51
C TRP A 636 -17.05 13.63 10.73
N LEU A 637 -16.81 12.96 11.85
CA LEU A 637 -16.35 13.55 13.10
C LEU A 637 -14.94 13.01 13.34
N ILE A 638 -13.94 13.88 13.29
CA ILE A 638 -12.54 13.48 13.54
C ILE A 638 -11.97 14.26 14.71
N ALA A 639 -11.12 13.59 15.48
CA ALA A 639 -10.36 14.23 16.54
C ALA A 639 -8.96 13.62 16.62
N ALA A 640 -8.01 14.40 17.12
CA ALA A 640 -6.70 13.89 17.51
C ALA A 640 -6.11 14.67 18.68
N ASN A 641 -5.21 14.06 19.43
CA ASN A 641 -4.46 14.68 20.52
C ASN A 641 -3.02 14.18 20.47
N VAL A 642 -2.04 15.08 20.60
CA VAL A 642 -0.62 14.76 20.69
C VAL A 642 -0.09 15.32 22.00
N ARG A 643 0.52 14.46 22.82
CA ARG A 643 1.23 14.83 24.06
C ARG A 643 2.70 14.44 23.93
N ALA A 644 3.59 15.33 24.36
CA ALA A 644 5.02 15.09 24.32
C ALA A 644 5.66 15.23 25.71
N PHE A 645 6.61 14.35 25.99
CA PHE A 645 7.25 14.21 27.29
C PHE A 645 8.78 14.23 27.15
N GLU A 646 9.44 15.03 27.97
CA GLU A 646 10.89 15.01 28.17
C GLU A 646 11.16 14.34 29.53
N GLY A 647 11.72 13.12 29.51
CA GLY A 647 11.63 12.22 30.66
C GLY A 647 10.17 11.95 31.04
N ASP A 648 9.85 12.12 32.32
CA ASP A 648 8.48 11.96 32.84
C ASP A 648 7.66 13.26 32.80
N THR A 649 8.22 14.37 32.31
CA THR A 649 7.56 15.68 32.32
C THR A 649 6.86 15.94 30.99
N GLN A 650 5.53 16.13 31.00
CA GLN A 650 4.80 16.61 29.83
C GLN A 650 5.20 18.06 29.53
N ILE A 651 5.72 18.29 28.32
CA ILE A 651 6.19 19.61 27.88
C ILE A 651 5.28 20.24 26.82
N PHE A 652 4.39 19.45 26.22
CA PHE A 652 3.53 19.88 25.12
C PHE A 652 2.24 19.07 25.05
N GLU A 653 1.16 19.72 24.60
CA GLU A 653 -0.10 19.10 24.23
C GLU A 653 -0.80 19.91 23.13
N LYS A 654 -1.32 19.23 22.11
CA LYS A 654 -2.13 19.81 21.03
C LYS A 654 -3.31 18.91 20.72
N THR A 655 -4.47 19.51 20.51
CA THR A 655 -5.71 18.80 20.16
C THR A 655 -6.26 19.34 18.85
N PHE A 656 -6.83 18.45 18.05
CA PHE A 656 -7.48 18.69 16.77
C PHE A 656 -8.92 18.18 16.89
N GLU A 657 -9.88 18.96 16.43
CA GLU A 657 -11.27 18.52 16.32
C GLU A 657 -11.88 19.13 15.06
N LYS A 658 -12.47 18.28 14.21
CA LYS A 658 -13.12 18.74 12.98
C LYS A 658 -14.39 17.96 12.71
N LYS A 659 -15.36 18.70 12.19
CA LYS A 659 -16.58 18.18 11.59
C LYS A 659 -16.53 18.46 10.09
N ILE A 660 -16.58 17.41 9.27
CA ILE A 660 -16.41 17.50 7.81
C ILE A 660 -17.66 16.92 7.15
N PRO A 661 -18.40 17.69 6.32
CA PRO A 661 -19.58 17.17 5.63
C PRO A 661 -19.25 15.96 4.76
N ARG A 662 -20.12 14.95 4.77
CA ARG A 662 -20.08 13.83 3.82
C ARG A 662 -20.47 14.33 2.43
N ASP A 663 -19.74 13.90 1.41
CA ASP A 663 -19.98 14.25 0.00
C ASP A 663 -19.97 13.00 -0.86
N PHE A 664 -21.17 12.45 -1.13
CA PHE A 664 -21.38 11.17 -1.81
C PHE A 664 -20.60 10.00 -1.19
N MET A 665 -20.53 9.96 0.15
CA MET A 665 -19.88 8.91 0.94
C MET A 665 -20.60 8.56 2.23
#